data_AF-A0A949KY21-F1
#
_entry.id   AF-A0A949KY21-F1
#
_cell.length_a   1.000
_cell.length_b   1.000
_cell.length_c   1.000
_cell.angle_alpha   90.00
_cell.angle_beta   90.00
_cell.angle_gamma   90.00
#
_symmetry.space_group_name_H-M   'P 1'
#
loop_
_entity.id
_entity.type
_entity.pdbx_description
1 polymer ?
#
loop_
_entity_poly.entity_id
_entity_poly.type
_entity_poly.pdbx_seq_one_letter_code
_entity_poly.pdbx_strand_id
1 'polypeptide(L)'
;MNFPIWELHWAGGGLLIALIAVFHVYVAHFAIGGGLFLVVTEHLAYRRGSQPILDYTKRHTKFFLIVTLVLGGISGVGIWFIISLVSPAATSQLIHTFVFAWAIEWVFFLTEIVALFIYFYTFGKMSRRNHLTIGWLYFFFGWMSLFMINGIIGFMLTPGDWLTTKDFWDGFFNPSFWPALAFRTFIALILAGLYGFVTATWEKDAQTRETLVRYCATWLLAPFAFLLLSGWWYISALPEASQTMVLGANPEIAPYMQGFLWISAILFAGGLIMAVRMPAAIKRPMALVLLIIGLLYMGCFETMREAGRRPYLIHGYMYSNSILVGTEEAITAEGYLKSSGWNRHQEVTPDNAMAAGRELFRGQCAACHSIGGPLHDIKRLGAGYGTVGMDAQIAGMGKIYAYMPRFVGTEPERKALAAYIVHELVGESETAEQMPPRPEIGLDIPAFDSDADEYVLLAWCNLGEKCISDSDSRFSLLPPGSTLIAQLIRRGPQPELVTSGVELTFTPPAGFENPSNHVEFWKYAPSLVGKELEPNVSAKGLGMSGVMKPNEQNQTFIADGIPVLPYMDDGTINPYPVFTIEARDTASGKILASTKVVAPISTEIGCKNCHGGTWRHEGVMGISVTTASDVLARHDRRHKTQLLPQAEAGKPVLCQSCHPDPLLNATGNPELLNLPAAIHGFHANYLSDAPGAEPCHSCHPTGPDSYTYCARGVHAAQGLTCVNCHGTLEDHALTLLKAEKEAGKPKAELLMRHVKPRLVASIEEIESRTPWNDQPDCLNCHVDFEAPEGDNPSAFNQWVRGPAGLYRTRADDAGLMCESCHGSTHAEFPATNAFHPDLDAIQPLQYQGHPGPIGSKGNCAVCHTEDMYYEFHHPNILGRP
;
A
#
# COMPACT_ATOMS: atom_id res chain seq x y z
N MET A 1 -2.80 28.06 17.40
CA MET A 1 -3.31 29.23 16.63
C MET A 1 -3.43 28.81 15.19
N ASN A 2 -4.59 29.01 14.55
CA ASN A 2 -4.78 28.74 13.12
C ASN A 2 -4.44 29.99 12.32
N PHE A 3 -3.69 29.84 11.24
CA PHE A 3 -3.26 30.94 10.36
C PHE A 3 -3.99 30.83 9.00
N PRO A 4 -4.16 31.95 8.27
CA PRO A 4 -4.68 31.89 6.92
C PRO A 4 -3.73 31.11 6.01
N ILE A 5 -4.31 30.33 5.09
CA ILE A 5 -3.55 29.47 4.17
C ILE A 5 -3.25 30.24 2.89
N TRP A 6 -1.97 30.33 2.52
CA TRP A 6 -1.56 30.88 1.23
C TRP A 6 -1.64 29.82 0.14
N GLU A 7 -2.63 29.94 -0.75
CA GLU A 7 -2.85 28.98 -1.84
C GLU A 7 -1.91 29.23 -3.02
N LEU A 8 -1.05 28.24 -3.30
CA LEU A 8 -0.03 28.31 -4.35
C LEU A 8 -0.33 27.41 -5.56
N HIS A 9 -1.52 26.77 -5.60
CA HIS A 9 -2.03 25.85 -6.63
C HIS A 9 -0.92 25.07 -7.37
N TRP A 10 -0.46 25.60 -8.51
CA TRP A 10 0.55 24.97 -9.37
C TRP A 10 1.92 24.78 -8.70
N ALA A 11 2.39 25.73 -7.90
CA ALA A 11 3.71 25.59 -7.27
C ALA A 11 3.66 24.61 -6.09
N GLY A 12 2.56 24.61 -5.33
CA GLY A 12 2.51 24.01 -4.00
C GLY A 12 3.45 24.71 -3.00
N GLY A 13 3.23 24.51 -1.70
CA GLY A 13 4.05 25.15 -0.66
C GLY A 13 5.51 24.69 -0.68
N GLY A 14 5.74 23.38 -0.83
CA GLY A 14 7.07 22.78 -0.78
C GLY A 14 8.03 23.23 -1.90
N LEU A 15 7.53 23.56 -3.10
CA LEU A 15 8.39 23.92 -4.23
C LEU A 15 9.09 25.25 -4.02
N LEU A 16 8.36 26.27 -3.54
CA LEU A 16 8.96 27.59 -3.30
C LEU A 16 10.04 27.53 -2.22
N ILE A 17 9.77 26.79 -1.14
CA ILE A 17 10.76 26.54 -0.08
C ILE A 17 11.98 25.81 -0.66
N ALA A 18 11.78 24.76 -1.46
CA ALA A 18 12.89 24.00 -2.05
C ALA A 18 13.76 24.88 -2.96
N LEU A 19 13.15 25.68 -3.84
CA LEU A 19 13.89 26.55 -4.77
C LEU A 19 14.72 27.61 -4.03
N ILE A 20 14.11 28.34 -3.09
CA ILE A 20 14.81 29.41 -2.39
C ILE A 20 15.84 28.87 -1.39
N ALA A 21 15.53 27.77 -0.68
CA ALA A 21 16.44 27.17 0.27
C ALA A 21 17.69 26.60 -0.42
N VAL A 22 17.54 25.79 -1.48
CA VAL A 22 18.68 25.24 -2.22
C VAL A 22 19.57 26.37 -2.75
N PHE A 23 18.96 27.40 -3.34
CA PHE A 23 19.70 28.53 -3.89
C PHE A 23 20.45 29.33 -2.82
N HIS A 24 19.76 29.74 -1.76
CA HIS A 24 20.36 30.53 -0.69
C HIS A 24 21.45 29.74 0.03
N VAL A 25 21.18 28.49 0.39
CA VAL A 25 22.11 27.63 1.14
C VAL A 25 23.39 27.41 0.34
N TYR A 26 23.29 27.24 -0.98
CA TYR A 26 24.46 27.13 -1.86
C TYR A 26 25.36 28.37 -1.79
N VAL A 27 24.76 29.57 -1.82
CA VAL A 27 25.50 30.84 -1.72
C VAL A 27 26.01 31.10 -0.30
N ALA A 28 25.22 30.78 0.73
CA ALA A 28 25.59 30.95 2.13
C ALA A 28 26.76 30.05 2.54
N HIS A 29 26.78 28.79 2.10
CA HIS A 29 27.91 27.89 2.34
C HIS A 29 29.18 28.38 1.62
N PHE A 30 29.04 29.00 0.44
CA PHE A 30 30.16 29.71 -0.18
C PHE A 30 30.63 30.92 0.64
N ALA A 31 29.75 31.69 1.29
CA ALA A 31 30.16 32.78 2.18
C ALA A 31 31.05 32.27 3.33
N ILE A 32 30.66 31.18 3.97
CA ILE A 32 31.41 30.59 5.09
C ILE A 32 32.76 30.05 4.62
N GLY A 33 32.77 29.13 3.65
CA GLY A 33 34.00 28.49 3.18
C GLY A 33 34.91 29.47 2.43
N GLY A 34 34.32 30.35 1.63
CA GLY A 34 35.01 31.39 0.89
C GLY A 34 35.64 32.44 1.81
N GLY A 35 35.06 32.70 2.98
CA GLY A 35 35.70 33.50 4.03
C GLY A 35 37.05 32.96 4.47
N LEU A 36 37.10 31.66 4.79
CA LEU A 36 38.37 31.00 5.11
C LEU A 36 39.32 31.02 3.91
N PHE A 37 38.79 30.76 2.71
CA PHE A 37 39.57 30.79 1.48
C PHE A 37 40.26 32.14 1.28
N LEU A 38 39.57 33.26 1.51
CA LEU A 38 40.13 34.61 1.38
C LEU A 38 41.36 34.83 2.26
N VAL A 39 41.21 34.63 3.57
CA VAL A 39 42.29 34.91 4.54
C VAL A 39 43.46 33.94 4.37
N VAL A 40 43.19 32.67 4.05
CA VAL A 40 44.24 31.67 3.79
C VAL A 40 44.96 31.96 2.48
N THR A 41 44.26 32.44 1.44
CA THR A 41 44.89 32.82 0.16
C THR A 41 45.76 34.05 0.31
N GLU A 42 45.31 35.06 1.07
CA GLU A 42 46.13 36.22 1.40
C GLU A 42 47.39 35.80 2.19
N HIS A 43 47.22 34.96 3.21
CA HIS A 43 48.33 34.44 4.00
C HIS A 43 49.32 33.66 3.12
N LEU A 44 48.82 32.86 2.19
CA LEU A 44 49.62 32.12 1.20
C LEU A 44 50.41 33.07 0.30
N ALA A 45 49.78 34.14 -0.19
CA ALA A 45 50.42 35.15 -1.03
C ALA A 45 51.64 35.76 -0.32
N TYR A 46 51.48 36.14 0.95
CA TYR A 46 52.58 36.68 1.73
C TYR A 46 53.64 35.65 2.08
N ARG A 47 53.25 34.41 2.40
CA ARG A 47 54.21 33.33 2.69
C ARG A 47 55.08 33.00 1.48
N ARG A 48 54.52 33.13 0.27
CA ARG A 48 55.23 32.89 -0.99
C ARG A 48 55.86 34.15 -1.59
N GLY A 49 55.68 35.32 -0.99
CA GLY A 49 56.11 36.60 -1.57
C GLY A 49 55.51 36.88 -2.95
N SER A 50 54.28 36.42 -3.23
CA SER A 50 53.67 36.45 -4.56
C SER A 50 52.65 37.58 -4.71
N GLN A 51 53.05 38.66 -5.38
CA GLN A 51 52.15 39.76 -5.72
C GLN A 51 50.97 39.31 -6.62
N PRO A 52 51.16 38.44 -7.64
CA PRO A 52 50.04 37.97 -8.46
C PRO A 52 48.93 37.26 -7.67
N ILE A 53 49.28 36.45 -6.65
CA ILE A 53 48.29 35.78 -5.78
C ILE A 53 47.58 36.81 -4.90
N LEU A 54 48.29 37.84 -4.42
CA LEU A 54 47.71 38.90 -3.62
C LEU A 54 46.70 39.73 -4.46
N ASP A 55 47.06 40.07 -5.69
CA ASP A 55 46.19 40.79 -6.62
C ASP A 55 44.97 39.95 -7.01
N TYR A 56 45.14 38.65 -7.21
CA TYR A 56 44.03 37.70 -7.37
C TYR A 56 43.12 37.72 -6.15
N THR A 57 43.67 37.63 -4.94
CA THR A 57 42.89 37.62 -3.70
C THR A 57 42.02 38.88 -3.60
N LYS A 58 42.55 40.05 -3.93
CA LYS A 58 41.77 41.30 -3.98
C LYS A 58 40.64 41.26 -5.00
N ARG A 59 40.87 40.72 -6.21
CA ARG A 59 39.83 40.55 -7.25
C ARG A 59 38.77 39.53 -6.82
N HIS A 60 39.20 38.40 -6.25
CA HIS A 60 38.32 37.38 -5.72
C HIS A 60 37.48 37.91 -4.56
N THR A 61 38.04 38.74 -3.68
CA THR A 61 37.30 39.43 -2.61
C THR A 61 36.16 40.29 -3.16
N LYS A 62 36.38 41.00 -4.29
CA LYS A 62 35.29 41.75 -4.95
C LYS A 62 34.17 40.83 -5.44
N PHE A 63 34.52 39.73 -6.12
CA PHE A 63 33.56 38.73 -6.57
C PHE A 63 32.79 38.12 -5.41
N PHE A 64 33.52 37.70 -4.38
CA PHE A 64 33.01 37.15 -3.14
C PHE A 64 32.02 38.12 -2.48
N LEU A 65 32.38 39.40 -2.32
CA LEU A 65 31.51 40.42 -1.75
C LEU A 65 30.21 40.55 -2.55
N ILE A 66 30.26 40.64 -3.87
CA ILE A 66 29.05 40.79 -4.69
C ILE A 66 28.13 39.56 -4.55
N VAL A 67 28.69 38.35 -4.65
CA VAL A 67 27.90 37.11 -4.60
C VAL A 67 27.33 36.87 -3.20
N THR A 68 28.13 37.00 -2.15
CA THR A 68 27.71 36.65 -0.79
C THR A 68 26.84 37.73 -0.16
N LEU A 69 27.22 39.01 -0.29
CA LEU A 69 26.49 40.11 0.33
C LEU A 69 25.19 40.42 -0.40
N VAL A 70 25.25 40.60 -1.73
CA VAL A 70 24.09 41.06 -2.51
C VAL A 70 23.17 39.88 -2.78
N LEU A 71 23.67 38.84 -3.44
CA LEU A 71 22.85 37.71 -3.83
C LEU A 71 22.49 36.83 -2.61
N GLY A 72 23.44 36.58 -1.72
CA GLY A 72 23.19 35.86 -0.46
C GLY A 72 22.26 36.63 0.48
N GLY A 73 22.48 37.93 0.68
CA GLY A 73 21.61 38.76 1.52
C GLY A 73 20.17 38.83 1.03
N ILE A 74 19.94 39.07 -0.27
CA ILE A 74 18.59 39.12 -0.85
C ILE A 74 17.88 37.76 -0.73
N SER A 75 18.59 36.67 -1.04
CA SER A 75 18.00 35.32 -0.94
C SER A 75 17.70 34.92 0.50
N GLY A 76 18.51 35.37 1.48
CA GLY A 76 18.28 35.10 2.91
C GLY A 76 17.03 35.79 3.44
N VAL A 77 16.82 37.06 3.06
CA VAL A 77 15.56 37.77 3.35
C VAL A 77 14.39 37.07 2.66
N GLY A 78 14.58 36.60 1.41
CA GLY A 78 13.57 35.84 0.67
C GLY A 78 13.08 34.58 1.40
N ILE A 79 14.00 33.81 2.01
CA ILE A 79 13.63 32.64 2.83
C ILE A 79 12.65 33.02 3.93
N TRP A 80 12.95 34.08 4.69
CA TRP A 80 12.14 34.50 5.83
C TRP A 80 10.68 34.80 5.44
N PHE A 81 10.48 35.52 4.33
CA PHE A 81 9.13 35.78 3.82
C PHE A 81 8.44 34.49 3.37
N ILE A 82 9.14 33.62 2.65
CA ILE A 82 8.54 32.40 2.09
C ILE A 82 8.13 31.43 3.20
N ILE A 83 9.00 31.15 4.18
CA ILE A 83 8.65 30.21 5.26
C ILE A 83 7.51 30.76 6.13
N SER A 84 7.47 32.08 6.35
CA SER A 84 6.42 32.72 7.15
C SER A 84 5.05 32.65 6.47
N LEU A 85 5.00 32.63 5.13
CA LEU A 85 3.76 32.53 4.37
C LEU A 85 3.33 31.07 4.14
N VAL A 86 4.28 30.18 3.86
CA VAL A 86 3.99 28.77 3.54
C VAL A 86 3.77 27.92 4.79
N SER A 87 4.46 28.21 5.89
CA SER A 87 4.38 27.42 7.12
C SER A 87 4.37 28.30 8.39
N PRO A 88 3.41 29.24 8.50
CA PRO A 88 3.36 30.24 9.58
C PRO A 88 3.37 29.63 10.98
N ALA A 89 2.69 28.50 11.19
CA ALA A 89 2.65 27.83 12.49
C ALA A 89 4.04 27.31 12.92
N ALA A 90 4.75 26.65 12.01
CA ALA A 90 6.11 26.18 12.27
C ALA A 90 7.09 27.34 12.46
N THR A 91 7.02 28.37 11.61
CA THR A 91 7.83 29.59 11.77
C THR A 91 7.56 30.25 13.11
N SER A 92 6.30 30.39 13.50
CA SER A 92 5.91 30.95 14.80
C SER A 92 6.50 30.13 15.95
N GLN A 93 6.42 28.79 15.90
CA GLN A 93 7.01 27.93 16.91
C GLN A 93 8.52 28.12 17.03
N LEU A 94 9.22 28.19 15.90
CA LEU A 94 10.66 28.43 15.87
C LEU A 94 11.01 29.82 16.46
N ILE A 95 10.19 30.85 16.22
CA ILE A 95 10.39 32.19 16.80
C ILE A 95 10.25 32.13 18.31
N HIS A 96 9.17 31.55 18.82
CA HIS A 96 8.95 31.46 20.27
C HIS A 96 10.04 30.66 20.99
N THR A 97 10.66 29.70 20.29
CA THR A 97 11.72 28.87 20.84
C THR A 97 13.10 29.53 20.70
N PHE A 98 13.41 30.13 19.55
CA PHE A 98 14.78 30.48 19.17
C PHE A 98 14.99 31.95 18.74
N VAL A 99 14.08 32.87 19.05
CA VAL A 99 14.20 34.30 18.68
C VAL A 99 15.58 34.89 19.03
N PHE A 100 16.14 34.55 20.19
CA PHE A 100 17.46 35.03 20.60
C PHE A 100 18.61 34.35 19.86
N ALA A 101 18.48 33.08 19.47
CA ALA A 101 19.48 32.42 18.63
C ALA A 101 19.55 33.07 17.24
N TRP A 102 18.39 33.40 16.65
CA TRP A 102 18.33 34.19 15.43
C TRP A 102 18.89 35.59 15.61
N ALA A 103 18.55 36.30 16.70
CA ALA A 103 19.12 37.62 16.96
C ALA A 103 20.66 37.56 17.04
N ILE A 104 21.23 36.53 17.67
CA ILE A 104 22.68 36.31 17.72
C ILE A 104 23.25 36.03 16.33
N GLU A 105 22.61 35.18 15.53
CA GLU A 105 22.99 34.94 14.13
C GLU A 105 23.06 36.27 13.35
N TRP A 106 22.04 37.12 13.47
CA TRP A 106 22.00 38.43 12.80
C TRP A 106 23.14 39.37 13.24
N VAL A 107 23.55 39.32 14.52
CA VAL A 107 24.71 40.08 15.01
C VAL A 107 26.01 39.54 14.39
N PHE A 108 26.17 38.22 14.30
CA PHE A 108 27.31 37.62 13.62
C PHE A 108 27.33 37.99 12.13
N PHE A 109 26.20 37.90 11.44
CA PHE A 109 26.06 38.30 10.04
C PHE A 109 26.39 39.78 9.82
N LEU A 110 25.89 40.69 10.67
CA LEU A 110 26.23 42.11 10.57
C LEU A 110 27.74 42.34 10.76
N THR A 111 28.34 41.67 11.74
CA THR A 111 29.76 41.81 12.04
C THR A 111 30.63 41.23 10.94
N GLU A 112 30.21 40.10 10.35
CA GLU A 112 30.78 39.49 9.15
C GLU A 112 30.77 40.48 7.98
N ILE A 113 29.64 41.14 7.69
CA ILE A 113 29.54 42.14 6.62
C ILE A 113 30.50 43.31 6.85
N VAL A 114 30.55 43.84 8.07
CA VAL A 114 31.45 44.94 8.44
C VAL A 114 32.91 44.51 8.26
N ALA A 115 33.28 43.32 8.73
CA ALA A 115 34.61 42.77 8.54
C ALA A 115 34.96 42.63 7.05
N LEU A 116 34.03 42.15 6.22
CA LEU A 116 34.26 42.00 4.78
C LEU A 116 34.48 43.34 4.08
N PHE A 117 33.71 44.37 4.45
CA PHE A 117 33.88 45.71 3.89
C PHE A 117 35.23 46.32 4.28
N ILE A 118 35.62 46.19 5.55
CA ILE A 118 36.93 46.65 6.02
C ILE A 118 38.02 45.90 5.26
N TYR A 119 37.93 44.57 5.16
CA TYR A 119 38.87 43.73 4.43
C TYR A 119 39.00 44.17 2.97
N PHE A 120 37.88 44.33 2.26
CA PHE A 120 37.91 44.72 0.85
C PHE A 120 38.47 46.13 0.61
N TYR A 121 38.00 47.14 1.36
CA TYR A 121 38.34 48.54 1.10
C TYR A 121 39.71 48.97 1.65
N THR A 122 40.26 48.23 2.61
CA THR A 122 41.56 48.52 3.22
C THR A 122 42.71 47.70 2.65
N PHE A 123 42.45 46.94 1.58
CA PHE A 123 43.46 46.16 0.87
C PHE A 123 44.61 47.05 0.35
N GLY A 124 45.81 46.87 0.91
CA GLY A 124 47.00 47.69 0.64
C GLY A 124 47.06 49.04 1.38
N LYS A 125 46.07 49.35 2.21
CA LYS A 125 46.01 50.56 3.07
C LYS A 125 46.21 50.24 4.55
N MET A 126 45.84 49.03 4.98
CA MET A 126 46.01 48.55 6.34
C MET A 126 47.30 47.73 6.49
N SER A 127 47.89 47.71 7.69
CA SER A 127 49.03 46.83 7.98
C SER A 127 48.64 45.36 7.78
N ARG A 128 49.57 44.55 7.24
CA ARG A 128 49.36 43.12 6.95
C ARG A 128 48.76 42.35 8.13
N ARG A 129 49.27 42.57 9.34
CA ARG A 129 48.81 41.86 10.54
C ARG A 129 47.34 42.15 10.82
N ASN A 130 46.96 43.43 10.76
CA ASN A 130 45.59 43.83 11.02
C ASN A 130 44.66 43.36 9.91
N HIS A 131 45.08 43.45 8.64
CA HIS A 131 44.28 43.00 7.50
C HIS A 131 43.96 41.49 7.57
N LEU A 132 44.96 40.66 7.86
CA LEU A 132 44.76 39.23 8.12
C LEU A 132 43.86 38.97 9.34
N THR A 133 43.99 39.79 10.39
CA THR A 133 43.12 39.69 11.58
C THR A 133 41.66 39.94 11.21
N ILE A 134 41.38 40.97 10.39
CA ILE A 134 40.02 41.23 9.87
C ILE A 134 39.51 40.06 9.02
N GLY A 135 40.37 39.47 8.17
CA GLY A 135 40.00 38.28 7.39
C GLY A 135 39.65 37.07 8.27
N TRP A 136 40.38 36.84 9.37
CA TRP A 136 40.05 35.79 10.34
C TRP A 136 38.78 36.09 11.13
N LEU A 137 38.54 37.35 11.48
CA LEU A 137 37.29 37.78 12.11
C LEU A 137 36.10 37.54 11.19
N TYR A 138 36.22 37.85 9.89
CA TYR A 138 35.19 37.51 8.90
C TYR A 138 34.85 36.02 8.95
N PHE A 139 35.87 35.15 8.81
CA PHE A 139 35.64 33.71 8.81
C PHE A 139 35.00 33.23 10.12
N PHE A 140 35.49 33.72 11.26
CA PHE A 140 34.93 33.37 12.56
C PHE A 140 33.45 33.74 12.64
N PHE A 141 33.08 34.97 12.29
CA PHE A 141 31.67 35.40 12.35
C PHE A 141 30.80 34.68 11.34
N GLY A 142 31.27 34.45 10.11
CA GLY A 142 30.53 33.66 9.12
C GLY A 142 30.32 32.21 9.57
N TRP A 143 31.34 31.57 10.15
CA TRP A 143 31.18 30.23 10.71
C TRP A 143 30.28 30.21 11.94
N MET A 144 30.30 31.25 12.78
CA MET A 144 29.37 31.39 13.89
C MET A 144 27.92 31.60 13.41
N SER A 145 27.68 32.26 12.28
CA SER A 145 26.36 32.30 11.65
C SER A 145 25.88 30.89 11.29
N LEU A 146 26.75 30.06 10.67
CA LEU A 146 26.46 28.64 10.42
C LEU A 146 26.15 27.88 11.71
N PHE A 147 26.95 28.07 12.76
CA PHE A 147 26.78 27.44 14.07
C PHE A 147 25.38 27.74 14.65
N MET A 148 24.96 29.01 14.59
CA MET A 148 23.66 29.43 15.13
C MET A 148 22.49 28.84 14.33
N ILE A 149 22.48 29.00 13.00
CA ILE A 149 21.37 28.49 12.18
C ILE A 149 21.30 26.97 12.18
N ASN A 150 22.44 26.28 12.31
CA ASN A 150 22.52 24.83 12.40
C ASN A 150 21.70 24.27 13.56
N GLY A 151 21.70 24.92 14.72
CA GLY A 151 20.87 24.50 15.87
C GLY A 151 19.39 24.53 15.55
N ILE A 152 18.93 25.60 14.91
CA ILE A 152 17.52 25.81 14.59
C ILE A 152 17.03 24.83 13.51
N ILE A 153 17.83 24.59 12.46
CA ILE A 153 17.45 23.67 11.39
C ILE A 153 17.59 22.20 11.81
N GLY A 154 18.58 21.88 12.65
CA GLY A 154 18.77 20.54 13.22
C GLY A 154 17.61 20.17 14.14
N PHE A 155 17.11 21.15 14.90
CA PHE A 155 15.95 20.99 15.77
C PHE A 155 14.71 20.49 15.02
N MET A 156 14.45 21.00 13.81
CA MET A 156 13.29 20.56 13.01
C MET A 156 13.35 19.07 12.65
N LEU A 157 14.55 18.51 12.50
CA LEU A 157 14.78 17.12 12.13
C LEU A 157 14.86 16.20 13.37
N THR A 158 15.54 16.66 14.42
CA THR A 158 15.75 15.92 15.66
C THR A 158 15.52 16.83 16.85
N PRO A 159 14.29 17.10 17.30
CA PRO A 159 14.09 18.00 18.45
C PRO A 159 14.59 17.42 19.77
N GLY A 160 14.79 16.10 19.85
CA GLY A 160 15.36 15.44 21.03
C GLY A 160 14.53 15.67 22.29
N ASP A 161 15.21 15.92 23.41
CA ASP A 161 14.59 16.06 24.72
C ASP A 161 13.66 17.28 24.84
N TRP A 162 13.80 18.26 23.93
CA TRP A 162 12.91 19.43 23.85
C TRP A 162 11.43 19.05 23.74
N LEU A 163 11.11 17.90 23.14
CA LEU A 163 9.73 17.42 23.05
C LEU A 163 9.07 17.32 24.44
N THR A 164 9.87 17.04 25.46
CA THR A 164 9.45 16.93 26.87
C THR A 164 9.78 18.18 27.69
N THR A 165 11.01 18.69 27.61
CA THR A 165 11.50 19.75 28.50
C THR A 165 11.03 21.14 28.08
N LYS A 166 10.79 21.33 26.77
CA LYS A 166 10.60 22.64 26.13
C LYS A 166 11.75 23.63 26.40
N ASP A 167 12.91 23.14 26.83
CA ASP A 167 14.08 23.96 27.17
C ASP A 167 14.84 24.41 25.92
N PHE A 168 15.29 25.67 25.92
CA PHE A 168 16.02 26.26 24.79
C PHE A 168 17.26 25.44 24.38
N TRP A 169 18.07 24.99 25.34
CA TRP A 169 19.35 24.34 25.06
C TRP A 169 19.18 22.91 24.57
N ASP A 170 18.19 22.18 25.10
CA ASP A 170 17.86 20.83 24.61
C ASP A 170 17.43 20.85 23.14
N GLY A 171 16.67 21.88 22.75
CA GLY A 171 16.29 22.08 21.35
C GLY A 171 17.46 22.53 20.47
N PHE A 172 18.26 23.50 20.96
CA PHE A 172 19.36 24.08 20.20
C PHE A 172 20.50 23.07 19.98
N PHE A 173 20.94 22.39 21.02
CA PHE A 173 21.95 21.31 20.96
C PHE A 173 21.31 19.94 20.79
N ASN A 174 20.44 19.85 19.79
CA ASN A 174 19.77 18.61 19.42
C ASN A 174 20.76 17.49 19.03
N PRO A 175 20.30 16.22 19.01
CA PRO A 175 21.16 15.06 18.66
C PRO A 175 21.94 15.21 17.35
N SER A 176 21.35 15.87 16.34
CA SER A 176 22.01 16.06 15.05
C SER A 176 22.91 17.30 14.96
N PHE A 177 22.98 18.15 16.00
CA PHE A 177 23.67 19.44 15.96
C PHE A 177 25.12 19.32 15.48
N TRP A 178 25.93 18.56 16.23
CA TRP A 178 27.36 18.41 15.96
C TRP A 178 27.68 17.72 14.64
N PRO A 179 27.05 16.57 14.29
CA PRO A 179 27.31 15.95 13.00
C PRO A 179 26.86 16.83 11.83
N ALA A 180 25.70 17.50 11.93
CA ALA A 180 25.21 18.39 10.88
C ALA A 180 26.15 19.60 10.69
N LEU A 181 26.65 20.19 11.78
CA LEU A 181 27.60 21.31 11.73
C LEU A 181 28.91 20.91 11.05
N ALA A 182 29.47 19.75 11.44
CA ALA A 182 30.69 19.22 10.83
C ALA A 182 30.48 18.97 9.33
N PHE A 183 29.39 18.29 8.98
CA PHE A 183 29.05 17.97 7.60
C PHE A 183 28.87 19.23 6.73
N ARG A 184 28.08 20.20 7.19
CA ARG A 184 27.87 21.49 6.50
C ARG A 184 29.17 22.30 6.37
N THR A 185 30.03 22.25 7.38
CA THR A 185 31.36 22.90 7.32
C THR A 185 32.19 22.32 6.18
N PHE A 186 32.27 20.99 6.01
CA PHE A 186 33.05 20.40 4.93
C PHE A 186 32.44 20.65 3.54
N ILE A 187 31.11 20.72 3.43
CA ILE A 187 30.44 21.20 2.20
C ILE A 187 30.86 22.65 1.90
N ALA A 188 30.83 23.55 2.87
CA ALA A 188 31.22 24.94 2.70
C ALA A 188 32.66 25.08 2.15
N LEU A 189 33.60 24.29 2.68
CA LEU A 189 34.99 24.26 2.19
C LEU A 189 35.09 23.77 0.74
N ILE A 190 34.32 22.75 0.37
CA ILE A 190 34.24 22.25 -1.02
C ILE A 190 33.71 23.33 -1.96
N LEU A 191 32.64 24.03 -1.55
CA LEU A 191 32.06 25.12 -2.34
C LEU A 191 33.03 26.29 -2.52
N ALA A 192 33.87 26.59 -1.52
CA ALA A 192 34.93 27.58 -1.66
C ALA A 192 35.89 27.23 -2.81
N GLY A 193 36.26 25.95 -2.96
CA GLY A 193 37.03 25.45 -4.08
C GLY A 193 36.31 25.60 -5.43
N LEU A 194 35.01 25.26 -5.48
CA LEU A 194 34.20 25.35 -6.71
C LEU A 194 34.04 26.78 -7.23
N TYR A 195 33.66 27.71 -6.35
CA TYR A 195 33.61 29.14 -6.70
C TYR A 195 35.01 29.71 -6.97
N GLY A 196 36.03 29.22 -6.24
CA GLY A 196 37.44 29.50 -6.48
C GLY A 196 37.85 29.18 -7.92
N PHE A 197 37.47 28.00 -8.45
CA PHE A 197 37.77 27.62 -9.84
C PHE A 197 37.29 28.67 -10.84
N VAL A 198 36.07 29.16 -10.70
CA VAL A 198 35.47 30.15 -11.62
C VAL A 198 36.33 31.41 -11.69
N THR A 199 36.81 31.92 -10.55
CA THR A 199 37.67 33.12 -10.60
C THR A 199 39.11 32.80 -11.01
N ALA A 200 39.65 31.66 -10.57
CA ALA A 200 41.03 31.26 -10.85
C ALA A 200 41.26 30.99 -12.34
N THR A 201 40.31 30.37 -13.05
CA THR A 201 40.47 30.07 -14.49
C THR A 201 40.44 31.31 -15.40
N TRP A 202 39.98 32.45 -14.88
CA TRP A 202 40.01 33.74 -15.58
C TRP A 202 41.26 34.56 -15.25
N GLU A 203 42.18 34.04 -14.42
CA GLU A 203 43.46 34.68 -14.17
C GLU A 203 44.30 34.77 -15.45
N LYS A 204 44.86 35.96 -15.71
CA LYS A 204 45.54 36.25 -16.97
C LYS A 204 46.91 35.58 -17.02
N ASP A 205 47.66 35.68 -15.92
CA ASP A 205 48.97 35.04 -15.81
C ASP A 205 48.83 33.52 -15.77
N ALA A 206 49.49 32.82 -16.70
CA ALA A 206 49.30 31.39 -16.89
C ALA A 206 49.86 30.55 -15.71
N GLN A 207 50.97 30.99 -15.12
CA GLN A 207 51.59 30.30 -13.99
C GLN A 207 50.77 30.47 -12.71
N THR A 208 50.31 31.70 -12.45
CA THR A 208 49.43 32.03 -11.32
C THR A 208 48.10 31.32 -11.48
N ARG A 209 47.50 31.32 -12.68
CA ARG A 209 46.29 30.57 -13.00
C ARG A 209 46.42 29.11 -12.62
N GLU A 210 47.47 28.42 -13.04
CA GLU A 210 47.62 27.00 -12.73
C GLU A 210 47.89 26.72 -11.25
N THR A 211 48.62 27.61 -10.60
CA THR A 211 48.83 27.53 -9.14
C THR A 211 47.51 27.65 -8.39
N LEU A 212 46.69 28.64 -8.76
CA LEU A 212 45.40 28.91 -8.14
C LEU A 212 44.37 27.82 -8.44
N VAL A 213 44.33 27.29 -9.66
CA VAL A 213 43.43 26.18 -10.01
C VAL A 213 43.78 24.93 -9.19
N ARG A 214 45.06 24.55 -9.07
CA ARG A 214 45.47 23.43 -8.21
C ARG A 214 45.18 23.67 -6.74
N TYR A 215 45.34 24.91 -6.30
CA TYR A 215 44.96 25.32 -4.96
C TYR A 215 43.44 25.12 -4.74
N CYS A 216 42.58 25.60 -5.64
CA CYS A 216 41.12 25.38 -5.58
C CYS A 216 40.75 23.89 -5.62
N ALA A 217 41.46 23.07 -6.41
CA ALA A 217 41.26 21.62 -6.41
C ALA A 217 41.58 21.01 -5.04
N THR A 218 42.56 21.53 -4.31
CA THR A 218 42.86 21.08 -2.95
C THR A 218 41.70 21.40 -1.99
N TRP A 219 41.07 22.56 -2.13
CA TRP A 219 39.88 22.93 -1.35
C TRP A 219 38.65 22.07 -1.65
N LEU A 220 38.55 21.52 -2.86
CA LEU A 220 37.51 20.54 -3.18
C LEU A 220 37.85 19.15 -2.64
N LEU A 221 39.08 18.68 -2.85
CA LEU A 221 39.45 17.28 -2.60
C LEU A 221 39.77 16.99 -1.13
N ALA A 222 40.46 17.90 -0.43
CA ALA A 222 40.91 17.64 0.93
C ALA A 222 39.75 17.52 1.95
N PRO A 223 38.70 18.35 1.91
CA PRO A 223 37.57 18.20 2.83
C PRO A 223 36.72 16.96 2.54
N PHE A 224 36.85 16.34 1.36
CA PHE A 224 35.98 15.24 0.91
C PHE A 224 36.07 14.00 1.81
N ALA A 225 37.27 13.67 2.34
CA ALA A 225 37.41 12.56 3.28
C ALA A 225 36.64 12.80 4.58
N PHE A 226 36.67 14.03 5.08
CA PHE A 226 35.96 14.43 6.29
C PHE A 226 34.45 14.58 6.06
N LEU A 227 34.04 14.95 4.85
CA LEU A 227 32.65 14.95 4.42
C LEU A 227 32.03 13.55 4.52
N LEU A 228 32.73 12.52 4.07
CA LEU A 228 32.23 11.14 4.15
C LEU A 228 32.08 10.68 5.61
N LEU A 229 33.07 10.96 6.45
CA LEU A 229 33.04 10.62 7.88
C LEU A 229 31.91 11.35 8.62
N SER A 230 31.78 12.66 8.40
CA SER A 230 30.72 13.47 9.01
C SER A 230 29.34 13.12 8.46
N GLY A 231 29.21 12.71 7.20
CA GLY A 231 27.96 12.24 6.61
C GLY A 231 27.48 10.94 7.24
N TRP A 232 28.39 9.98 7.45
CA TRP A 232 28.09 8.76 8.19
C TRP A 232 27.67 9.06 9.65
N TRP A 233 28.40 9.95 10.32
CA TRP A 233 28.05 10.38 11.68
C TRP A 233 26.68 11.05 11.73
N TYR A 234 26.34 11.87 10.73
CA TYR A 234 25.04 12.54 10.65
C TYR A 234 23.89 11.57 10.46
N ILE A 235 23.99 10.62 9.53
CA ILE A 235 22.94 9.60 9.33
C ILE A 235 22.76 8.78 10.61
N SER A 236 23.86 8.38 11.26
CA SER A 236 23.82 7.57 12.48
C SER A 236 23.16 8.29 13.67
N ALA A 237 23.13 9.63 13.67
CA ALA A 237 22.48 10.43 14.70
C ALA A 237 20.96 10.60 14.48
N LEU A 238 20.43 10.19 13.32
CA LEU A 238 18.99 10.30 13.03
C LEU A 238 18.21 9.13 13.65
N PRO A 239 16.93 9.32 13.99
CA PRO A 239 16.03 8.22 14.33
C PRO A 239 15.92 7.19 13.20
N GLU A 240 15.67 5.92 13.52
CA GLU A 240 15.62 4.82 12.54
C GLU A 240 14.64 5.09 11.37
N ALA A 241 13.47 5.66 11.68
CA ALA A 241 12.48 6.04 10.66
C ALA A 241 13.02 7.10 9.68
N SER A 242 13.77 8.08 10.19
CA SER A 242 14.42 9.10 9.36
C SER A 242 15.60 8.54 8.56
N GLN A 243 16.39 7.63 9.16
CA GLN A 243 17.49 6.95 8.48
C GLN A 243 16.99 6.18 7.25
N THR A 244 15.99 5.33 7.44
CA THR A 244 15.42 4.52 6.36
C THR A 244 14.87 5.39 5.23
N MET A 245 14.18 6.49 5.56
CA MET A 245 13.71 7.47 4.58
C MET A 245 14.85 8.11 3.77
N VAL A 246 15.88 8.62 4.44
CA VAL A 246 17.05 9.28 3.80
C VAL A 246 17.84 8.30 2.93
N LEU A 247 17.96 7.04 3.37
CA LEU A 247 18.66 5.98 2.65
C LEU A 247 17.85 5.40 1.47
N GLY A 248 16.69 5.97 1.14
CA GLY A 248 15.92 5.60 -0.05
C GLY A 248 14.99 4.40 0.14
N ALA A 249 14.49 4.16 1.37
CA ALA A 249 13.39 3.22 1.58
C ALA A 249 12.13 3.62 0.79
N ASN A 250 11.89 4.93 0.64
CA ASN A 250 10.89 5.45 -0.28
C ASN A 250 11.46 5.51 -1.72
N PRO A 251 10.82 4.83 -2.70
CA PRO A 251 11.23 4.88 -4.11
C PRO A 251 11.36 6.30 -4.68
N GLU A 252 10.63 7.28 -4.16
CA GLU A 252 10.71 8.68 -4.60
C GLU A 252 12.01 9.38 -4.17
N ILE A 253 12.63 8.93 -3.07
CA ILE A 253 13.85 9.55 -2.51
C ILE A 253 15.11 8.88 -3.04
N ALA A 254 15.02 7.61 -3.46
CA ALA A 254 16.14 6.84 -3.98
C ALA A 254 16.92 7.56 -5.11
N PRO A 255 16.30 8.25 -6.09
CA PRO A 255 17.02 8.99 -7.12
C PRO A 255 17.90 10.12 -6.58
N TYR A 256 17.47 10.81 -5.53
CA TYR A 256 18.24 11.91 -4.92
C TYR A 256 19.44 11.39 -4.14
N MET A 257 19.29 10.26 -3.44
CA MET A 257 20.40 9.58 -2.77
C MET A 257 21.44 9.08 -3.78
N GLN A 258 20.99 8.43 -4.85
CA GLN A 258 21.89 8.01 -5.94
C GLN A 258 22.56 9.20 -6.60
N GLY A 259 21.80 10.27 -6.88
CA GLY A 259 22.31 11.52 -7.42
C GLY A 259 23.37 12.15 -6.53
N PHE A 260 23.14 12.20 -5.21
CA PHE A 260 24.11 12.71 -4.23
C PHE A 260 25.43 11.93 -4.29
N LEU A 261 25.40 10.60 -4.36
CA LEU A 261 26.60 9.75 -4.44
C LEU A 261 27.34 9.93 -5.78
N TRP A 262 26.62 9.86 -6.92
CA TRP A 262 27.23 10.02 -8.25
C TRP A 262 27.80 11.43 -8.45
N ILE A 263 27.06 12.46 -8.05
CA ILE A 263 27.53 13.84 -8.14
C ILE A 263 28.76 14.05 -7.25
N SER A 264 28.82 13.44 -6.06
CA SER A 264 30.03 13.45 -5.21
C SER A 264 31.24 12.90 -5.97
N ALA A 265 31.10 11.75 -6.63
CA ALA A 265 32.17 11.14 -7.43
C ALA A 265 32.55 12.02 -8.64
N ILE A 266 31.57 12.62 -9.32
CA ILE A 266 31.81 13.54 -10.45
C ILE A 266 32.55 14.80 -10.00
N LEU A 267 32.16 15.41 -8.88
CA LEU A 267 32.86 16.57 -8.32
C LEU A 267 34.29 16.22 -7.93
N PHE A 268 34.50 15.06 -7.31
CA PHE A 268 35.83 14.57 -6.95
C PHE A 268 36.72 14.35 -8.20
N ALA A 269 36.21 13.64 -9.20
CA ALA A 269 36.92 13.43 -10.47
C ALA A 269 37.17 14.75 -11.21
N GLY A 270 36.18 15.65 -11.24
CA GLY A 270 36.29 16.98 -11.81
C GLY A 270 37.37 17.81 -11.13
N GLY A 271 37.50 17.73 -9.80
CA GLY A 271 38.56 18.37 -9.04
C GLY A 271 39.96 17.84 -9.43
N LEU A 272 40.12 16.52 -9.57
CA LEU A 272 41.37 15.90 -10.03
C LEU A 272 41.72 16.35 -11.45
N ILE A 273 40.75 16.34 -12.36
CA ILE A 273 40.92 16.76 -13.75
C ILE A 273 41.31 18.25 -13.79
N MET A 274 40.66 19.12 -13.01
CA MET A 274 41.01 20.54 -12.91
C MET A 274 42.47 20.76 -12.48
N ALA A 275 43.02 19.88 -11.64
CA ALA A 275 44.43 19.95 -11.20
C ALA A 275 45.45 19.60 -12.30
N VAL A 276 45.03 18.90 -13.36
CA VAL A 276 45.85 18.58 -14.53
C VAL A 276 46.05 19.83 -15.39
N ARG A 277 47.24 19.99 -15.98
CA ARG A 277 47.56 21.15 -16.82
C ARG A 277 46.81 21.05 -18.15
N MET A 278 45.96 22.02 -18.48
CA MET A 278 45.10 22.01 -19.67
C MET A 278 44.87 23.44 -20.21
N PRO A 279 44.51 23.59 -21.51
CA PRO A 279 44.18 24.88 -22.09
C PRO A 279 43.05 25.60 -21.34
N ALA A 280 43.18 26.92 -21.18
CA ALA A 280 42.16 27.75 -20.50
C ALA A 280 40.78 27.69 -21.18
N ALA A 281 40.75 27.45 -22.50
CA ALA A 281 39.52 27.26 -23.27
C ALA A 281 38.69 26.05 -22.79
N ILE A 282 39.33 25.04 -22.17
CA ILE A 282 38.67 23.87 -21.60
C ILE A 282 38.36 24.09 -20.12
N LYS A 283 39.31 24.63 -19.35
CA LYS A 283 39.14 24.82 -17.89
C LYS A 283 38.01 25.79 -17.52
N ARG A 284 37.80 26.85 -18.31
CA ARG A 284 36.76 27.86 -18.05
C ARG A 284 35.33 27.30 -18.13
N PRO A 285 34.90 26.66 -19.24
CA PRO A 285 33.58 26.05 -19.29
C PRO A 285 33.44 24.92 -18.26
N MET A 286 34.50 24.13 -18.03
CA MET A 286 34.48 23.08 -17.01
C MET A 286 34.26 23.63 -15.59
N ALA A 287 34.89 24.75 -15.22
CA ALA A 287 34.66 25.40 -13.93
C ALA A 287 33.20 25.83 -13.74
N LEU A 288 32.56 26.37 -14.79
CA LEU A 288 31.14 26.75 -14.75
C LEU A 288 30.23 25.51 -14.65
N VAL A 289 30.54 24.45 -15.39
CA VAL A 289 29.81 23.17 -15.32
C VAL A 289 29.92 22.57 -13.91
N LEU A 290 31.12 22.53 -13.32
CA LEU A 290 31.31 22.04 -11.95
C LEU A 290 30.56 22.89 -10.92
N LEU A 291 30.47 24.21 -11.12
CA LEU A 291 29.65 25.09 -10.28
C LEU A 291 28.15 24.75 -10.38
N ILE A 292 27.64 24.43 -11.56
CA ILE A 292 26.24 24.01 -11.74
C ILE A 292 26.01 22.63 -11.10
N ILE A 293 26.95 21.70 -11.29
CA ILE A 293 26.91 20.38 -10.64
C ILE A 293 26.91 20.53 -9.11
N GLY A 294 27.66 21.49 -8.55
CA GLY A 294 27.63 21.83 -7.13
C GLY A 294 26.25 22.31 -6.64
N LEU A 295 25.50 23.05 -7.47
CA LEU A 295 24.13 23.45 -7.14
C LEU A 295 23.18 22.24 -7.14
N LEU A 296 23.32 21.34 -8.11
CA LEU A 296 22.55 20.09 -8.15
C LEU A 296 22.86 19.20 -6.94
N TYR A 297 24.13 19.15 -6.54
CA TYR A 297 24.58 18.45 -5.33
C TYR A 297 23.86 18.97 -4.07
N MET A 298 23.78 20.30 -3.94
CA MET A 298 23.05 20.96 -2.85
C MET A 298 21.55 20.63 -2.90
N GLY A 299 20.96 20.58 -4.10
CA GLY A 299 19.58 20.18 -4.32
C GLY A 299 19.26 18.76 -3.87
N CYS A 300 20.14 17.79 -4.18
CA CYS A 300 20.00 16.42 -3.68
C CYS A 300 20.03 16.37 -2.15
N PHE A 301 21.00 17.06 -1.53
CA PHE A 301 21.14 17.06 -0.07
C PHE A 301 19.93 17.68 0.64
N GLU A 302 19.47 18.87 0.24
CA GLU A 302 18.32 19.50 0.91
C GLU A 302 17.03 18.71 0.69
N THR A 303 16.87 18.04 -0.47
CA THR A 303 15.72 17.15 -0.71
C THR A 303 15.76 15.92 0.20
N MET A 304 16.93 15.30 0.37
CA MET A 304 17.11 14.19 1.30
C MET A 304 16.85 14.61 2.75
N ARG A 305 17.34 15.78 3.16
CA ARG A 305 17.10 16.35 4.48
C ARG A 305 15.61 16.59 4.73
N GLU A 306 14.91 17.17 3.74
CA GLU A 306 13.46 17.38 3.81
C GLU A 306 12.71 16.06 3.95
N ALA A 307 13.11 15.05 3.19
CA ALA A 307 12.51 13.71 3.28
C ALA A 307 12.73 13.06 4.64
N GLY A 308 13.90 13.26 5.26
CA GLY A 308 14.25 12.69 6.56
C GLY A 308 13.36 13.16 7.71
N ARG A 309 12.71 14.32 7.61
CA ARG A 309 11.76 14.80 8.62
C ARG A 309 10.29 14.53 8.29
N ARG A 310 9.96 14.08 7.07
CA ARG A 310 8.55 13.76 6.73
C ARG A 310 8.02 12.67 7.66
N PRO A 311 6.75 12.75 8.11
CA PRO A 311 5.67 13.65 7.67
C PRO A 311 5.60 14.97 8.46
N TYR A 312 6.69 15.38 9.11
CA TYR A 312 6.72 16.52 10.03
C TYR A 312 7.38 17.76 9.44
N LEU A 313 6.96 18.93 9.92
CA LEU A 313 7.78 20.15 9.88
C LEU A 313 8.76 20.19 11.06
N ILE A 314 8.30 19.77 12.24
CA ILE A 314 9.09 19.59 13.45
C ILE A 314 8.82 18.18 13.96
N HIS A 315 9.83 17.31 13.88
CA HIS A 315 9.67 15.88 14.09
C HIS A 315 9.03 15.54 15.45
N GLY A 316 7.89 14.83 15.45
CA GLY A 316 7.20 14.45 16.68
C GLY A 316 6.46 15.59 17.41
N TYR A 317 6.36 16.78 16.81
CA TYR A 317 5.62 17.91 17.37
C TYR A 317 4.57 18.48 16.42
N MET A 318 4.90 18.63 15.13
CA MET A 318 4.02 19.26 14.14
C MET A 318 4.15 18.62 12.76
N TYR A 319 3.03 18.22 12.18
CA TYR A 319 2.94 17.65 10.84
C TYR A 319 3.13 18.68 9.72
N SER A 320 3.33 18.22 8.48
CA SER A 320 3.46 19.06 7.29
C SER A 320 2.24 19.94 6.99
N ASN A 321 1.07 19.56 7.47
CA ASN A 321 -0.16 20.37 7.41
C ASN A 321 -0.34 21.28 8.63
N SER A 322 0.68 21.45 9.47
CA SER A 322 0.68 22.27 10.70
C SER A 322 -0.20 21.75 11.85
N ILE A 323 -0.80 20.57 11.74
CA ILE A 323 -1.50 19.93 12.85
C ILE A 323 -0.48 19.46 13.90
N LEU A 324 -0.78 19.67 15.18
CA LEU A 324 0.07 19.25 16.29
C LEU A 324 -0.11 17.76 16.57
N VAL A 325 1.00 17.08 16.85
CA VAL A 325 0.98 15.68 17.29
C VAL A 325 0.28 15.59 18.65
N GLY A 326 -0.63 14.63 18.79
CA GLY A 326 -1.47 14.43 19.98
C GLY A 326 -2.81 15.16 19.95
N THR A 327 -3.15 15.89 18.88
CA THR A 327 -4.44 16.59 18.73
C THR A 327 -5.40 15.94 17.73
N GLU A 328 -4.94 14.89 17.03
CA GLU A 328 -5.63 14.25 15.92
C GLU A 328 -6.98 13.67 16.35
N GLU A 329 -7.02 12.95 17.48
CA GLU A 329 -8.25 12.32 17.98
C GLU A 329 -9.30 13.37 18.38
N ALA A 330 -8.87 14.44 19.06
CA ALA A 330 -9.75 15.54 19.46
C ALA A 330 -10.34 16.26 18.24
N ILE A 331 -9.51 16.59 17.25
CA ILE A 331 -9.98 17.24 16.01
C ILE A 331 -10.86 16.29 15.20
N THR A 332 -10.55 14.99 15.17
CA THR A 332 -11.36 13.99 14.47
C THR A 332 -12.75 13.87 15.10
N ALA A 333 -12.85 13.92 16.43
CA ALA A 333 -14.12 13.86 17.15
C ALA A 333 -14.99 15.11 16.93
N GLU A 334 -14.39 16.30 16.84
CA GLU A 334 -15.11 17.56 16.63
C GLU A 334 -15.40 17.85 15.14
N GLY A 335 -14.51 17.42 14.25
CA GLY A 335 -14.45 17.77 12.83
C GLY A 335 -13.38 18.81 12.53
N TYR A 336 -12.60 18.56 11.47
CA TYR A 336 -11.54 19.50 11.06
C TYR A 336 -12.10 20.85 10.66
N LEU A 337 -13.25 20.87 9.98
CA LEU A 337 -13.89 22.09 9.53
C LEU A 337 -14.20 23.04 10.69
N LYS A 338 -14.63 22.50 11.84
CA LYS A 338 -14.89 23.25 13.07
C LYS A 338 -13.63 23.71 13.78
N SER A 339 -12.56 22.91 13.70
CA SER A 339 -11.32 23.18 14.41
C SER A 339 -10.56 24.42 13.90
N SER A 340 -10.85 24.89 12.67
CA SER A 340 -10.20 26.06 12.06
C SER A 340 -11.18 27.21 11.83
N GLY A 341 -10.91 28.35 12.47
CA GLY A 341 -11.65 29.60 12.28
C GLY A 341 -11.49 30.26 10.91
N TRP A 342 -10.75 29.65 9.98
CA TRP A 342 -10.56 30.13 8.61
C TRP A 342 -11.41 29.38 7.58
N ASN A 343 -12.17 28.35 8.00
CA ASN A 343 -13.08 27.63 7.13
C ASN A 343 -14.44 28.31 7.09
N ARG A 344 -15.00 28.48 5.88
CA ARG A 344 -16.33 29.05 5.70
C ARG A 344 -17.41 28.05 6.09
N HIS A 345 -17.19 26.77 5.80
CA HIS A 345 -18.11 25.70 6.16
C HIS A 345 -17.62 25.02 7.42
N GLN A 346 -18.53 24.82 8.37
CA GLN A 346 -18.24 24.21 9.67
C GLN A 346 -18.70 22.75 9.74
N GLU A 347 -19.55 22.34 8.79
CA GLU A 347 -20.11 20.99 8.68
C GLU A 347 -20.31 20.64 7.21
N VAL A 348 -20.31 19.34 6.92
CA VAL A 348 -20.63 18.80 5.59
C VAL A 348 -22.13 18.61 5.47
N THR A 349 -22.71 19.15 4.40
CA THR A 349 -24.11 19.04 4.00
C THR A 349 -24.16 18.64 2.52
N PRO A 350 -25.27 18.07 2.04
CA PRO A 350 -25.40 17.72 0.62
C PRO A 350 -25.10 18.88 -0.34
N ASP A 351 -25.51 20.11 0.02
CA ASP A 351 -25.34 21.30 -0.82
C ASP A 351 -23.91 21.86 -0.83
N ASN A 352 -23.12 21.59 0.22
CA ASN A 352 -21.78 22.17 0.37
C ASN A 352 -20.64 21.15 0.28
N ALA A 353 -20.92 19.86 0.05
CA ALA A 353 -19.93 18.79 0.14
C ALA A 353 -18.66 19.06 -0.68
N MET A 354 -18.80 19.55 -1.91
CA MET A 354 -17.65 19.90 -2.76
C MET A 354 -16.86 21.10 -2.24
N ALA A 355 -17.55 22.11 -1.70
CA ALA A 355 -16.90 23.28 -1.11
C ALA A 355 -16.17 22.93 0.19
N ALA A 356 -16.77 22.08 1.03
CA ALA A 356 -16.16 21.52 2.22
C ALA A 356 -14.93 20.66 1.88
N GLY A 357 -15.03 19.81 0.85
CA GLY A 357 -13.90 19.03 0.32
C GLY A 357 -12.73 19.90 -0.14
N ARG A 358 -13.00 21.04 -0.78
CA ARG A 358 -11.98 22.04 -1.12
C ARG A 358 -11.29 22.60 0.13
N GLU A 359 -12.04 22.97 1.16
CA GLU A 359 -11.48 23.52 2.40
C GLU A 359 -10.60 22.49 3.13
N LEU A 360 -11.03 21.23 3.14
CA LEU A 360 -10.23 20.12 3.67
C LEU A 360 -8.93 19.92 2.88
N PHE A 361 -8.99 19.97 1.55
CA PHE A 361 -7.80 19.87 0.70
C PHE A 361 -6.82 21.02 0.98
N ARG A 362 -7.32 22.24 1.11
CA ARG A 362 -6.52 23.42 1.45
C ARG A 362 -5.81 23.25 2.79
N GLY A 363 -6.56 22.80 3.80
CA GLY A 363 -6.06 22.64 5.16
C GLY A 363 -5.05 21.51 5.34
N GLN A 364 -5.29 20.37 4.71
CA GLN A 364 -4.55 19.14 5.01
C GLN A 364 -3.64 18.65 3.89
N CYS A 365 -3.88 19.04 2.63
CA CYS A 365 -3.18 18.48 1.47
C CYS A 365 -2.30 19.50 0.73
N ALA A 366 -2.74 20.76 0.61
CA ALA A 366 -2.12 21.77 -0.25
C ALA A 366 -0.70 22.21 0.17
N ALA A 367 -0.31 21.95 1.43
CA ALA A 367 1.06 22.18 1.90
C ALA A 367 2.08 21.28 1.18
N CYS A 368 1.66 20.06 0.79
CA CYS A 368 2.51 19.04 0.19
C CYS A 368 2.21 18.77 -1.29
N HIS A 369 0.95 18.96 -1.71
CA HIS A 369 0.47 18.63 -3.05
C HIS A 369 0.22 19.88 -3.90
N SER A 370 0.73 19.86 -5.13
CA SER A 370 0.35 20.82 -6.16
C SER A 370 -0.87 20.36 -6.94
N ILE A 371 -1.49 21.28 -7.67
CA ILE A 371 -2.57 21.01 -8.62
C ILE A 371 -2.04 21.28 -10.03
N GLY A 372 -1.75 20.22 -10.80
CA GLY A 372 -1.14 20.31 -12.14
C GLY A 372 0.31 20.80 -12.14
N GLY A 373 0.98 20.74 -11.00
CA GLY A 373 2.33 21.26 -10.78
C GLY A 373 3.43 20.21 -10.84
N PRO A 374 4.70 20.62 -10.67
CA PRO A 374 5.82 19.68 -10.72
C PRO A 374 6.02 18.89 -9.41
N LEU A 375 5.48 19.36 -8.29
CA LEU A 375 5.69 18.77 -6.97
C LEU A 375 4.45 17.99 -6.50
N HIS A 376 4.55 16.65 -6.38
CA HIS A 376 3.48 15.73 -5.96
C HIS A 376 2.08 16.12 -6.49
N ASP A 377 1.95 16.25 -7.81
CA ASP A 377 0.70 16.64 -8.45
C ASP A 377 -0.45 15.70 -8.05
N ILE A 378 -1.45 16.25 -7.36
CA ILE A 378 -2.60 15.48 -6.91
C ILE A 378 -3.43 14.94 -8.08
N LYS A 379 -3.45 15.63 -9.24
CA LYS A 379 -4.21 15.17 -10.40
C LYS A 379 -3.64 13.86 -10.93
N ARG A 380 -2.31 13.82 -11.10
CA ARG A 380 -1.61 12.60 -11.51
C ARG A 380 -1.67 11.51 -10.44
N LEU A 381 -1.53 11.85 -9.16
CA LEU A 381 -1.52 10.86 -8.07
C LEU A 381 -2.91 10.29 -7.78
N GLY A 382 -3.97 11.08 -8.00
CA GLY A 382 -5.36 10.67 -7.87
C GLY A 382 -5.94 10.02 -9.13
N ALA A 383 -5.22 10.06 -10.26
CA ALA A 383 -5.68 9.43 -11.50
C ALA A 383 -5.89 7.92 -11.30
N GLY A 384 -7.02 7.40 -11.77
CA GLY A 384 -7.38 5.99 -11.66
C GLY A 384 -8.03 5.60 -10.33
N TYR A 385 -8.24 6.53 -9.40
CA TYR A 385 -9.11 6.31 -8.25
C TYR A 385 -10.52 6.82 -8.51
N GLY A 386 -11.50 5.93 -8.34
CA GLY A 386 -12.86 6.36 -8.03
C GLY A 386 -12.95 6.91 -6.60
N THR A 387 -14.10 7.48 -6.25
CA THR A 387 -14.40 8.09 -4.95
C THR A 387 -14.23 7.10 -3.81
N VAL A 388 -14.71 5.87 -3.96
CA VAL A 388 -14.54 4.79 -2.96
C VAL A 388 -13.05 4.50 -2.72
N GLY A 389 -12.28 4.32 -3.79
CA GLY A 389 -10.85 4.07 -3.70
C GLY A 389 -10.07 5.24 -3.09
N MET A 390 -10.44 6.48 -3.45
CA MET A 390 -9.84 7.68 -2.88
C MET A 390 -10.17 7.82 -1.39
N ASP A 391 -11.43 7.57 -1.01
CA ASP A 391 -11.89 7.58 0.37
C ASP A 391 -11.08 6.57 1.22
N ALA A 392 -10.95 5.32 0.75
CA ALA A 392 -10.12 4.30 1.38
C ALA A 392 -8.64 4.71 1.46
N GLN A 393 -8.09 5.31 0.40
CA GLN A 393 -6.72 5.81 0.38
C GLN A 393 -6.48 6.91 1.41
N ILE A 394 -7.45 7.80 1.65
CA ILE A 394 -7.38 8.84 2.68
C ILE A 394 -7.52 8.23 4.08
N ALA A 395 -8.38 7.22 4.28
CA ALA A 395 -8.51 6.53 5.57
C ALA A 395 -7.23 5.78 5.98
N GLY A 396 -6.56 5.15 5.02
CA GLY A 396 -5.35 4.36 5.29
C GLY A 396 -4.04 5.14 5.28
N MET A 397 -4.04 6.42 4.87
CA MET A 397 -2.80 7.19 4.78
C MET A 397 -2.13 7.38 6.14
N GLY A 398 -0.80 7.25 6.20
CA GLY A 398 -0.05 7.38 7.45
C GLY A 398 -0.19 6.20 8.44
N LYS A 399 -0.92 5.12 8.10
CA LYS A 399 -0.96 3.88 8.91
C LYS A 399 0.24 2.97 8.59
N ILE A 400 0.33 2.44 7.38
CA ILE A 400 1.46 1.57 6.98
C ILE A 400 2.67 2.40 6.54
N TYR A 401 2.42 3.44 5.73
CA TYR A 401 3.47 4.29 5.17
C TYR A 401 3.44 5.66 5.84
N ALA A 402 4.39 5.89 6.74
CA ALA A 402 4.39 7.07 7.60
C ALA A 402 4.93 8.36 6.95
N TYR A 403 5.23 8.39 5.65
CA TYR A 403 5.79 9.59 5.01
C TYR A 403 4.77 10.71 4.75
N MET A 404 3.48 10.43 4.96
CA MET A 404 2.38 11.39 4.87
C MET A 404 1.62 11.44 6.20
N PRO A 405 1.17 12.62 6.66
CA PRO A 405 0.31 12.73 7.84
C PRO A 405 -0.98 11.90 7.66
N ARG A 406 -1.59 11.48 8.77
CA ARG A 406 -2.92 10.87 8.74
C ARG A 406 -3.97 11.92 8.42
N PHE A 407 -5.09 11.46 7.87
CA PHE A 407 -6.28 12.32 7.78
C PHE A 407 -6.80 12.58 9.18
N VAL A 408 -7.16 13.83 9.45
CA VAL A 408 -7.75 14.25 10.72
C VAL A 408 -9.09 14.89 10.40
N GLY A 409 -10.19 14.25 10.80
CA GLY A 409 -11.54 14.71 10.46
C GLY A 409 -12.57 13.58 10.46
N THR A 410 -13.84 13.95 10.40
CA THR A 410 -14.95 12.99 10.44
C THR A 410 -15.11 12.21 9.12
N GLU A 411 -15.87 11.12 9.15
CA GLU A 411 -16.16 10.33 7.95
C GLU A 411 -16.84 11.17 6.83
N PRO A 412 -17.85 12.03 7.10
CA PRO A 412 -18.41 12.90 6.07
C PRO A 412 -17.39 13.88 5.47
N GLU A 413 -16.47 14.41 6.28
CA GLU A 413 -15.38 15.25 5.81
C GLU A 413 -14.43 14.48 4.87
N ARG A 414 -14.03 13.26 5.27
CA ARG A 414 -13.18 12.39 4.46
C ARG A 414 -13.81 12.10 3.09
N LYS A 415 -15.09 11.74 3.06
CA LYS A 415 -15.85 11.47 1.84
C LYS A 415 -15.99 12.72 0.97
N ALA A 416 -16.23 13.89 1.56
CA ALA A 416 -16.26 15.17 0.86
C ALA A 416 -14.91 15.53 0.22
N LEU A 417 -13.79 15.28 0.93
CA LEU A 417 -12.45 15.46 0.38
C LEU A 417 -12.18 14.50 -0.79
N ALA A 418 -12.55 13.22 -0.65
CA ALA A 418 -12.41 12.23 -1.71
C ALA A 418 -13.17 12.65 -2.98
N ALA A 419 -14.43 13.03 -2.85
CA ALA A 419 -15.28 13.50 -3.94
C ALA A 419 -14.69 14.76 -4.62
N TYR A 420 -14.20 15.73 -3.84
CA TYR A 420 -13.55 16.91 -4.39
C TYR A 420 -12.29 16.58 -5.22
N ILE A 421 -11.44 15.68 -4.73
CA ILE A 421 -10.23 15.26 -5.46
C ILE A 421 -10.62 14.59 -6.78
N VAL A 422 -11.53 13.61 -6.74
CA VAL A 422 -11.90 12.81 -7.92
C VAL A 422 -12.67 13.64 -8.95
N HIS A 423 -13.75 14.30 -8.54
CA HIS A 423 -14.65 14.96 -9.49
C HIS A 423 -14.18 16.34 -9.94
N GLU A 424 -13.52 17.11 -9.07
CA GLU A 424 -13.11 18.48 -9.42
C GLU A 424 -11.65 18.61 -9.84
N LEU A 425 -10.73 17.95 -9.13
CA LEU A 425 -9.30 18.07 -9.44
C LEU A 425 -8.87 17.15 -10.57
N VAL A 426 -9.17 15.85 -10.46
CA VAL A 426 -8.86 14.85 -11.49
C VAL A 426 -9.81 15.01 -12.68
N GLY A 427 -11.10 15.20 -12.41
CA GLY A 427 -12.13 15.38 -13.44
C GLY A 427 -12.71 14.06 -13.95
N GLU A 428 -12.67 12.99 -13.14
CA GLU A 428 -13.31 11.72 -13.47
C GLU A 428 -14.82 11.81 -13.15
N SER A 429 -15.64 11.55 -14.17
CA SER A 429 -17.07 11.30 -14.00
C SER A 429 -17.26 9.82 -13.72
N GLU A 430 -17.74 9.48 -12.53
CA GLU A 430 -18.19 8.11 -12.25
C GLU A 430 -19.45 7.85 -13.06
N THR A 431 -19.35 6.99 -14.07
CA THR A 431 -20.53 6.36 -14.66
C THR A 431 -20.93 5.22 -13.74
N ALA A 432 -22.08 5.36 -13.06
CA ALA A 432 -22.68 4.24 -12.35
C ALA A 432 -22.93 3.10 -13.36
N GLU A 433 -22.18 2.00 -13.24
CA GLU A 433 -22.44 0.80 -14.02
C GLU A 433 -23.75 0.20 -13.51
N GLN A 434 -24.79 0.24 -14.34
CA GLN A 434 -26.06 -0.39 -14.01
C GLN A 434 -25.90 -1.90 -14.20
N MET A 435 -26.13 -2.66 -13.13
CA MET A 435 -26.12 -4.12 -13.21
C MET A 435 -27.17 -4.59 -14.23
N PRO A 436 -26.79 -5.38 -15.24
CA PRO A 436 -27.74 -5.93 -16.19
C PRO A 436 -28.69 -6.91 -15.49
N PRO A 437 -29.89 -7.15 -16.07
CA PRO A 437 -30.80 -8.15 -15.54
C PRO A 437 -30.15 -9.54 -15.58
N ARG A 438 -30.33 -10.31 -14.51
CA ARG A 438 -29.87 -11.70 -14.45
C ARG A 438 -30.73 -12.56 -15.40
N PRO A 439 -30.14 -13.47 -16.19
CA PRO A 439 -30.89 -14.41 -17.00
C PRO A 439 -31.69 -15.37 -16.10
N GLU A 440 -32.91 -15.70 -16.53
CA GLU A 440 -33.70 -16.76 -15.88
C GLU A 440 -33.13 -18.12 -16.27
N ILE A 441 -32.73 -18.91 -15.28
CA ILE A 441 -32.21 -20.26 -15.49
C ILE A 441 -33.36 -21.25 -15.34
N GLY A 442 -33.57 -22.09 -16.35
CA GLY A 442 -34.59 -23.14 -16.29
C GLY A 442 -34.25 -24.18 -15.22
N LEU A 443 -35.26 -24.59 -14.46
CA LEU A 443 -35.15 -25.67 -13.49
C LEU A 443 -35.57 -27.00 -14.13
N ASP A 444 -34.65 -27.96 -14.16
CA ASP A 444 -34.92 -29.34 -14.60
C ASP A 444 -34.59 -30.30 -13.46
N ILE A 445 -35.62 -30.81 -12.79
CA ILE A 445 -35.50 -31.73 -11.66
C ILE A 445 -35.58 -33.16 -12.22
N PRO A 446 -34.52 -33.98 -12.07
CA PRO A 446 -34.57 -35.37 -12.52
C PRO A 446 -35.68 -36.17 -11.82
N ALA A 447 -36.27 -37.14 -12.51
CA ALA A 447 -37.34 -37.95 -11.94
C ALA A 447 -36.83 -38.86 -10.81
N PHE A 448 -37.67 -39.11 -9.82
CA PHE A 448 -37.47 -40.07 -8.75
C PHE A 448 -38.82 -40.68 -8.35
N ASP A 449 -38.88 -42.01 -8.27
CA ASP A 449 -40.04 -42.77 -7.82
C ASP A 449 -39.67 -43.49 -6.51
N SER A 450 -40.24 -43.01 -5.39
CA SER A 450 -39.97 -43.58 -4.08
C SER A 450 -40.42 -45.03 -3.92
N ASP A 451 -41.31 -45.54 -4.77
CA ASP A 451 -41.80 -46.92 -4.71
C ASP A 451 -40.97 -47.88 -5.58
N ALA A 452 -40.31 -47.37 -6.62
CA ALA A 452 -39.63 -48.18 -7.63
C ALA A 452 -38.10 -48.03 -7.66
N ASP A 453 -37.56 -46.86 -7.32
CA ASP A 453 -36.13 -46.60 -7.44
C ASP A 453 -35.35 -47.19 -6.26
N GLU A 454 -34.27 -47.92 -6.54
CA GLU A 454 -33.46 -48.60 -5.52
C GLU A 454 -32.33 -47.72 -4.96
N TYR A 455 -32.07 -46.55 -5.55
CA TYR A 455 -30.89 -45.73 -5.25
C TYR A 455 -31.23 -44.25 -5.09
N VAL A 456 -30.48 -43.59 -4.21
CA VAL A 456 -30.43 -42.12 -4.06
C VAL A 456 -29.01 -41.67 -4.36
N LEU A 457 -28.85 -40.65 -5.19
CA LEU A 457 -27.56 -40.10 -5.55
C LEU A 457 -27.51 -38.64 -5.09
N LEU A 458 -26.63 -38.36 -4.12
CA LEU A 458 -26.43 -37.00 -3.61
C LEU A 458 -25.10 -36.47 -4.11
N ALA A 459 -25.07 -35.23 -4.60
CA ALA A 459 -23.90 -34.57 -5.14
C ALA A 459 -23.82 -33.09 -4.74
N TRP A 460 -22.61 -32.58 -4.51
CA TRP A 460 -22.39 -31.20 -4.07
C TRP A 460 -21.04 -30.67 -4.56
N CYS A 461 -20.87 -29.35 -4.49
CA CYS A 461 -19.56 -28.72 -4.60
C CYS A 461 -18.90 -28.61 -3.22
N ASN A 462 -17.59 -28.81 -3.14
CA ASN A 462 -16.86 -28.72 -1.86
C ASN A 462 -16.82 -27.31 -1.21
N LEU A 463 -17.28 -26.31 -1.94
CA LEU A 463 -17.42 -24.90 -1.56
C LEU A 463 -18.75 -24.42 -2.16
N GLY A 464 -19.55 -23.62 -1.45
CA GLY A 464 -20.77 -23.06 -2.05
C GLY A 464 -20.55 -21.94 -3.03
N GLU A 465 -19.31 -21.46 -3.19
CA GLU A 465 -18.88 -20.70 -4.37
C GLU A 465 -17.35 -20.75 -4.52
N LYS A 466 -16.87 -20.99 -5.74
CA LYS A 466 -15.47 -20.82 -6.09
C LYS A 466 -15.26 -19.43 -6.70
N CYS A 467 -14.39 -18.61 -6.14
CA CYS A 467 -13.91 -17.41 -6.84
C CYS A 467 -12.70 -17.77 -7.72
N ILE A 468 -12.59 -17.12 -8.88
CA ILE A 468 -11.43 -17.22 -9.78
C ILE A 468 -11.01 -15.83 -10.27
N SER A 469 -9.73 -15.70 -10.61
CA SER A 469 -9.21 -14.53 -11.33
C SER A 469 -9.14 -14.84 -12.82
N ASP A 470 -9.60 -13.93 -13.65
CA ASP A 470 -9.69 -14.11 -15.11
C ASP A 470 -8.82 -13.13 -15.91
N SER A 471 -7.93 -12.37 -15.25
CA SER A 471 -6.93 -11.51 -15.91
C SER A 471 -5.57 -12.22 -16.09
N ASP A 472 -5.60 -13.42 -16.68
CA ASP A 472 -4.45 -14.34 -16.73
C ASP A 472 -3.19 -13.77 -17.38
N SER A 473 -3.32 -12.79 -18.28
CA SER A 473 -2.19 -12.09 -18.92
C SER A 473 -1.42 -11.15 -17.97
N ARG A 474 -1.88 -11.00 -16.73
CA ARG A 474 -1.25 -10.20 -15.67
C ARG A 474 -0.87 -11.05 -14.47
N PHE A 475 -1.88 -11.58 -13.78
CA PHE A 475 -1.67 -12.47 -12.65
C PHE A 475 -2.82 -13.45 -12.52
N SER A 476 -2.59 -14.53 -11.75
CA SER A 476 -3.63 -15.40 -11.24
C SER A 476 -3.55 -15.47 -9.71
N LEU A 477 -4.70 -15.42 -9.05
CA LEU A 477 -4.87 -15.63 -7.60
C LEU A 477 -5.56 -16.95 -7.33
N LEU A 478 -6.53 -17.32 -8.15
CA LEU A 478 -7.34 -18.52 -7.98
C LEU A 478 -7.60 -19.07 -9.38
N PRO A 479 -6.78 -20.03 -9.87
CA PRO A 479 -6.97 -20.60 -11.19
C PRO A 479 -8.25 -21.48 -11.24
N PRO A 480 -8.79 -21.73 -12.44
CA PRO A 480 -9.95 -22.63 -12.62
C PRO A 480 -9.69 -24.03 -12.05
N GLY A 481 -10.69 -24.59 -11.34
CA GLY A 481 -10.58 -25.90 -10.72
C GLY A 481 -11.55 -26.12 -9.56
N SER A 482 -12.85 -26.25 -9.87
CA SER A 482 -13.89 -26.62 -8.90
C SER A 482 -13.87 -28.12 -8.59
N THR A 483 -14.45 -28.51 -7.46
CA THR A 483 -14.54 -29.92 -7.04
C THR A 483 -15.99 -30.32 -6.86
N LEU A 484 -16.43 -31.37 -7.55
CA LEU A 484 -17.70 -32.04 -7.32
C LEU A 484 -17.47 -33.33 -6.54
N ILE A 485 -18.35 -33.58 -5.57
CA ILE A 485 -18.33 -34.78 -4.72
C ILE A 485 -19.72 -35.42 -4.78
N ALA A 486 -19.79 -36.74 -4.71
CA ALA A 486 -21.05 -37.46 -4.69
C ALA A 486 -21.01 -38.70 -3.77
N GLN A 487 -22.17 -39.08 -3.25
CA GLN A 487 -22.43 -40.33 -2.55
C GLN A 487 -23.62 -41.04 -3.18
N LEU A 488 -23.45 -42.34 -3.49
CA LEU A 488 -24.51 -43.20 -3.95
C LEU A 488 -25.00 -44.05 -2.79
N ILE A 489 -26.28 -44.00 -2.51
CA ILE A 489 -26.94 -44.71 -1.41
C ILE A 489 -27.87 -45.75 -2.04
N ARG A 490 -27.70 -47.02 -1.67
CA ARG A 490 -28.69 -48.06 -1.96
C ARG A 490 -29.75 -48.04 -0.87
N ARG A 491 -31.01 -47.88 -1.27
CA ARG A 491 -32.16 -47.85 -0.37
C ARG A 491 -32.42 -49.24 0.22
N GLY A 492 -32.91 -49.28 1.45
CA GLY A 492 -33.25 -50.52 2.16
C GLY A 492 -33.70 -50.24 3.60
N PRO A 493 -34.03 -51.27 4.40
CA PRO A 493 -34.33 -51.09 5.82
C PRO A 493 -33.15 -50.43 6.56
N GLN A 494 -31.94 -50.87 6.20
CA GLN A 494 -30.68 -50.24 6.55
C GLN A 494 -29.97 -49.84 5.24
N PRO A 495 -30.02 -48.55 4.84
CA PRO A 495 -29.38 -48.08 3.62
C PRO A 495 -27.87 -48.27 3.65
N GLU A 496 -27.27 -48.47 2.47
CA GLU A 496 -25.84 -48.72 2.32
C GLU A 496 -25.18 -47.75 1.34
N LEU A 497 -24.00 -47.22 1.69
CA LEU A 497 -23.17 -46.44 0.78
C LEU A 497 -22.47 -47.36 -0.23
N VAL A 498 -22.71 -47.11 -1.52
CA VAL A 498 -22.19 -47.94 -2.62
C VAL A 498 -20.97 -47.28 -3.24
N THR A 499 -19.81 -47.91 -3.07
CA THR A 499 -18.52 -47.43 -3.61
C THR A 499 -17.88 -48.40 -4.62
N SER A 500 -18.38 -49.63 -4.72
CA SER A 500 -17.85 -50.69 -5.58
C SER A 500 -18.85 -51.17 -6.61
N GLY A 501 -18.37 -51.57 -7.80
CA GLY A 501 -19.23 -52.07 -8.87
C GLY A 501 -20.00 -50.98 -9.63
N VAL A 502 -19.77 -49.71 -9.30
CA VAL A 502 -20.43 -48.55 -9.90
C VAL A 502 -19.42 -47.56 -10.47
N GLU A 503 -19.81 -46.86 -11.54
CA GLU A 503 -19.08 -45.76 -12.14
C GLU A 503 -19.96 -44.51 -12.09
N LEU A 504 -19.42 -43.41 -11.55
CA LEU A 504 -20.11 -42.12 -11.54
C LEU A 504 -19.50 -41.20 -12.59
N THR A 505 -20.34 -40.58 -13.42
CA THR A 505 -19.93 -39.60 -14.42
C THR A 505 -20.53 -38.23 -14.12
N PHE A 506 -19.83 -37.18 -14.58
CA PHE A 506 -20.32 -35.80 -14.54
C PHE A 506 -20.30 -35.19 -15.93
N THR A 507 -21.34 -34.42 -16.27
CA THR A 507 -21.50 -33.75 -17.56
C THR A 507 -21.93 -32.31 -17.36
N PRO A 508 -21.33 -31.33 -18.07
CA PRO A 508 -21.69 -29.93 -17.93
C PRO A 508 -23.03 -29.63 -18.62
N PRO A 509 -23.71 -28.53 -18.26
CA PRO A 509 -24.83 -28.04 -19.04
C PRO A 509 -24.35 -27.50 -20.40
N ALA A 510 -25.27 -27.43 -21.37
CA ALA A 510 -24.98 -26.93 -22.70
C ALA A 510 -24.43 -25.49 -22.64
N GLY A 511 -23.37 -25.21 -23.42
CA GLY A 511 -22.72 -23.91 -23.50
C GLY A 511 -21.52 -23.72 -22.56
N PHE A 512 -21.21 -24.70 -21.69
CA PHE A 512 -20.07 -24.64 -20.76
C PHE A 512 -18.91 -25.57 -21.17
N GLU A 513 -19.00 -26.25 -22.31
CA GLU A 513 -18.05 -27.29 -22.71
C GLU A 513 -16.65 -26.75 -23.01
N ASN A 514 -16.53 -25.45 -23.34
CA ASN A 514 -15.30 -24.86 -23.89
C ASN A 514 -14.75 -23.68 -23.06
N PRO A 515 -14.40 -23.86 -21.77
CA PRO A 515 -13.91 -22.77 -20.94
C PRO A 515 -12.65 -22.05 -21.48
N SER A 516 -11.81 -22.72 -22.28
CA SER A 516 -10.62 -22.09 -22.90
C SER A 516 -10.94 -21.02 -23.95
N ASN A 517 -12.18 -20.94 -24.41
CA ASN A 517 -12.61 -19.87 -25.32
C ASN A 517 -12.81 -18.52 -24.62
N HIS A 518 -12.93 -18.53 -23.28
CA HIS A 518 -13.41 -17.39 -22.51
C HIS A 518 -12.31 -16.66 -21.73
N VAL A 519 -11.24 -17.36 -21.35
CA VAL A 519 -10.11 -16.82 -20.58
C VAL A 519 -8.76 -17.28 -21.14
N GLU A 520 -7.69 -16.57 -20.81
CA GLU A 520 -6.34 -16.83 -21.35
C GLU A 520 -5.52 -17.77 -20.47
N PHE A 521 -6.09 -18.36 -19.42
CA PHE A 521 -5.39 -19.23 -18.46
C PHE A 521 -4.52 -20.30 -19.13
N TRP A 522 -5.08 -21.07 -20.08
CA TRP A 522 -4.35 -22.14 -20.77
C TRP A 522 -3.14 -21.64 -21.57
N LYS A 523 -3.26 -20.48 -22.21
CA LYS A 523 -2.16 -19.82 -22.93
C LYS A 523 -0.99 -19.48 -22.01
N TYR A 524 -1.29 -19.13 -20.75
CA TYR A 524 -0.29 -18.74 -19.75
C TYR A 524 0.03 -19.84 -18.72
N ALA A 525 -0.54 -21.03 -18.87
CA ALA A 525 -0.33 -22.16 -17.96
C ALA A 525 1.15 -22.50 -17.70
N PRO A 526 2.07 -22.44 -18.70
CA PRO A 526 3.49 -22.66 -18.44
C PRO A 526 4.08 -21.71 -17.40
N SER A 527 3.63 -20.46 -17.37
CA SER A 527 4.08 -19.44 -16.41
C SER A 527 3.34 -19.57 -15.07
N LEU A 528 2.03 -19.84 -15.11
CA LEU A 528 1.17 -19.83 -13.93
C LEU A 528 1.26 -21.12 -13.10
N VAL A 529 1.32 -22.28 -13.76
CA VAL A 529 1.31 -23.61 -13.09
C VAL A 529 2.50 -24.49 -13.46
N GLY A 530 3.47 -23.96 -14.22
CA GLY A 530 4.74 -24.64 -14.51
C GLY A 530 4.66 -25.76 -15.55
N LYS A 531 3.54 -25.89 -16.28
CA LYS A 531 3.36 -26.88 -17.35
C LYS A 531 2.40 -26.40 -18.41
N GLU A 532 2.58 -26.90 -19.63
CA GLU A 532 1.57 -26.79 -20.69
C GLU A 532 0.33 -27.62 -20.33
N LEU A 533 -0.84 -27.10 -20.65
CA LEU A 533 -2.12 -27.75 -20.45
C LEU A 533 -2.87 -27.80 -21.77
N GLU A 534 -3.50 -28.94 -22.04
CA GLU A 534 -4.44 -29.04 -23.14
C GLU A 534 -5.64 -28.10 -22.91
N PRO A 535 -6.18 -27.45 -23.96
CA PRO A 535 -7.38 -26.64 -23.86
C PRO A 535 -8.51 -27.38 -23.14
N ASN A 536 -9.24 -26.67 -22.28
CA ASN A 536 -10.34 -27.20 -21.45
C ASN A 536 -9.95 -28.26 -20.42
N VAL A 537 -8.66 -28.56 -20.23
CA VAL A 537 -8.17 -29.52 -19.24
C VAL A 537 -7.44 -28.79 -18.11
N SER A 538 -7.76 -29.13 -16.88
CA SER A 538 -7.13 -28.52 -15.70
C SER A 538 -5.74 -29.08 -15.39
N ALA A 539 -5.05 -28.45 -14.44
CA ALA A 539 -3.77 -28.95 -13.93
C ALA A 539 -3.87 -30.36 -13.30
N LYS A 540 -5.07 -30.82 -12.93
CA LYS A 540 -5.32 -32.18 -12.40
C LYS A 540 -5.72 -33.19 -13.48
N GLY A 541 -5.77 -32.76 -14.75
CA GLY A 541 -6.08 -33.63 -15.90
C GLY A 541 -7.57 -33.88 -16.11
N LEU A 542 -8.45 -33.12 -15.47
CA LEU A 542 -9.90 -33.22 -15.68
C LEU A 542 -10.39 -32.16 -16.67
N GLY A 543 -11.30 -32.57 -17.56
CA GLY A 543 -12.07 -31.67 -18.42
C GLY A 543 -13.41 -31.29 -17.80
N MET A 544 -14.31 -30.74 -18.62
CA MET A 544 -15.67 -30.37 -18.20
C MET A 544 -16.60 -31.58 -18.00
N SER A 545 -16.28 -32.74 -18.56
CA SER A 545 -16.98 -34.01 -18.32
C SER A 545 -15.98 -35.12 -18.04
N GLY A 546 -16.44 -36.19 -17.38
CA GLY A 546 -15.60 -37.35 -17.12
C GLY A 546 -16.14 -38.28 -16.04
N VAL A 547 -15.26 -39.18 -15.58
CA VAL A 547 -15.53 -40.15 -14.52
C VAL A 547 -15.01 -39.61 -13.19
N MET A 548 -15.83 -39.71 -12.14
CA MET A 548 -15.47 -39.35 -10.77
C MET A 548 -14.61 -40.47 -10.14
N LYS A 549 -13.58 -40.10 -9.38
CA LYS A 549 -12.68 -41.06 -8.73
C LYS A 549 -13.22 -41.48 -7.36
N PRO A 550 -13.21 -42.78 -7.00
CA PRO A 550 -13.60 -43.20 -5.67
C PRO A 550 -12.60 -42.67 -4.62
N ASN A 551 -13.14 -42.26 -3.48
CA ASN A 551 -12.43 -41.84 -2.28
C ASN A 551 -12.89 -42.70 -1.11
N GLU A 552 -12.10 -43.72 -0.79
CA GLU A 552 -12.41 -44.72 0.23
C GLU A 552 -12.50 -44.11 1.63
N GLN A 553 -11.73 -43.06 1.93
CA GLN A 553 -11.66 -42.47 3.27
C GLN A 553 -13.03 -41.95 3.75
N ASN A 554 -13.81 -41.37 2.84
CA ASN A 554 -15.11 -40.78 3.13
C ASN A 554 -16.25 -41.49 2.37
N GLN A 555 -15.98 -42.65 1.77
CA GLN A 555 -16.94 -43.39 0.93
C GLN A 555 -17.66 -42.49 -0.11
N THR A 556 -16.88 -41.66 -0.82
CA THR A 556 -17.38 -40.67 -1.79
C THR A 556 -16.78 -40.90 -3.18
N PHE A 557 -17.35 -40.26 -4.19
CA PHE A 557 -16.75 -40.10 -5.52
C PHE A 557 -16.40 -38.63 -5.73
N ILE A 558 -15.22 -38.35 -6.30
CA ILE A 558 -14.67 -36.99 -6.41
C ILE A 558 -14.23 -36.71 -7.85
N ALA A 559 -14.72 -35.60 -8.41
CA ALA A 559 -14.17 -34.94 -9.58
C ALA A 559 -13.50 -33.63 -9.15
N ASP A 560 -12.18 -33.67 -8.97
CA ASP A 560 -11.39 -32.59 -8.39
C ASP A 560 -10.56 -31.83 -9.44
N GLY A 561 -10.91 -30.57 -9.66
CA GLY A 561 -10.24 -29.67 -10.60
C GLY A 561 -10.99 -29.53 -11.92
N ILE A 562 -12.32 -29.47 -11.92
CA ILE A 562 -13.11 -29.17 -13.12
C ILE A 562 -12.89 -27.69 -13.47
N PRO A 563 -12.47 -27.32 -14.70
CA PRO A 563 -12.13 -25.94 -15.05
C PRO A 563 -13.38 -25.10 -15.40
N VAL A 564 -14.33 -25.02 -14.46
CA VAL A 564 -15.60 -24.28 -14.60
C VAL A 564 -15.34 -22.76 -14.63
N LEU A 565 -16.06 -22.04 -15.48
CA LEU A 565 -16.07 -20.59 -15.60
C LEU A 565 -17.52 -20.06 -15.58
N PRO A 566 -17.78 -18.80 -15.22
CA PRO A 566 -19.13 -18.22 -15.22
C PRO A 566 -19.62 -17.80 -16.63
N TYR A 567 -18.92 -18.20 -17.69
CA TYR A 567 -19.13 -17.71 -19.05
C TYR A 567 -19.61 -18.83 -19.97
N MET A 568 -20.71 -18.58 -20.67
CA MET A 568 -21.26 -19.49 -21.68
C MET A 568 -20.73 -19.19 -23.08
N ASP A 569 -20.74 -20.19 -23.96
CA ASP A 569 -20.29 -20.09 -25.36
C ASP A 569 -21.08 -19.06 -26.21
N ASP A 570 -22.29 -18.69 -25.79
CA ASP A 570 -23.10 -17.64 -26.41
C ASP A 570 -22.81 -16.22 -25.88
N GLY A 571 -21.90 -16.10 -24.91
CA GLY A 571 -21.53 -14.85 -24.24
C GLY A 571 -22.31 -14.55 -22.97
N THR A 572 -23.35 -15.33 -22.64
CA THR A 572 -24.15 -15.14 -21.43
C THR A 572 -23.32 -15.40 -20.17
N ILE A 573 -23.48 -14.55 -19.16
CA ILE A 573 -22.86 -14.76 -17.84
C ILE A 573 -23.83 -15.56 -16.95
N ASN A 574 -23.42 -16.78 -16.61
CA ASN A 574 -24.11 -17.66 -15.69
C ASN A 574 -23.11 -18.24 -14.66
N PRO A 575 -23.10 -17.72 -13.42
CA PRO A 575 -22.21 -18.18 -12.36
C PRO A 575 -22.67 -19.47 -11.67
N TYR A 576 -23.82 -20.04 -12.05
CA TYR A 576 -24.41 -21.23 -11.45
C TYR A 576 -24.67 -22.36 -12.46
N PRO A 577 -23.63 -22.89 -13.15
CA PRO A 577 -23.80 -24.03 -14.06
C PRO A 577 -24.31 -25.26 -13.32
N VAL A 578 -25.33 -25.93 -13.87
CA VAL A 578 -25.94 -27.14 -13.31
C VAL A 578 -25.41 -28.38 -14.01
N PHE A 579 -24.56 -29.14 -13.32
CA PHE A 579 -23.99 -30.39 -13.81
C PHE A 579 -24.94 -31.56 -13.60
N THR A 580 -24.92 -32.52 -14.53
CA THR A 580 -25.62 -33.80 -14.38
C THR A 580 -24.65 -34.85 -13.87
N ILE A 581 -25.04 -35.58 -12.83
CA ILE A 581 -24.29 -36.70 -12.25
C ILE A 581 -25.09 -37.99 -12.49
N GLU A 582 -24.45 -39.01 -13.04
CA GLU A 582 -25.08 -40.31 -13.27
C GLU A 582 -24.25 -41.42 -12.62
N ALA A 583 -24.93 -42.32 -11.90
CA ALA A 583 -24.34 -43.56 -11.41
C ALA A 583 -24.75 -44.72 -12.30
N ARG A 584 -23.77 -45.50 -12.78
CA ARG A 584 -23.98 -46.66 -13.65
C ARG A 584 -23.41 -47.92 -13.03
N ASP A 585 -24.12 -49.03 -13.16
CA ASP A 585 -23.59 -50.35 -12.83
C ASP A 585 -22.52 -50.75 -13.86
N THR A 586 -21.33 -51.13 -13.37
CA THR A 586 -20.17 -51.43 -14.23
C THR A 586 -20.32 -52.72 -15.03
N ALA A 587 -21.16 -53.65 -14.58
CA ALA A 587 -21.37 -54.93 -15.24
C ALA A 587 -22.40 -54.86 -16.38
N SER A 588 -23.50 -54.13 -16.16
CA SER A 588 -24.63 -54.04 -17.08
C SER A 588 -24.71 -52.72 -17.87
N GLY A 589 -24.02 -51.67 -17.41
CA GLY A 589 -24.11 -50.32 -17.98
C GLY A 589 -25.43 -49.59 -17.66
N LYS A 590 -26.32 -50.20 -16.88
CA LYS A 590 -27.61 -49.62 -16.48
C LYS A 590 -27.40 -48.41 -15.57
N ILE A 591 -28.12 -47.32 -15.82
CA ILE A 591 -28.19 -46.18 -14.90
C ILE A 591 -28.93 -46.62 -13.63
N LEU A 592 -28.27 -46.48 -12.49
CA LEU A 592 -28.81 -46.78 -11.18
C LEU A 592 -29.53 -45.57 -10.58
N ALA A 593 -28.95 -44.37 -10.75
CA ALA A 593 -29.53 -43.09 -10.34
C ALA A 593 -28.92 -41.95 -11.16
N SER A 594 -29.65 -40.84 -11.28
CA SER A 594 -29.20 -39.59 -11.89
C SER A 594 -29.67 -38.41 -11.06
N THR A 595 -28.83 -37.40 -10.90
CA THR A 595 -29.18 -36.15 -10.23
C THR A 595 -28.48 -34.95 -10.86
N LYS A 596 -28.77 -33.75 -10.37
CA LYS A 596 -28.15 -32.50 -10.79
C LYS A 596 -27.62 -31.70 -9.61
N VAL A 597 -26.53 -30.99 -9.86
CA VAL A 597 -25.80 -30.21 -8.85
C VAL A 597 -25.28 -28.92 -9.44
N VAL A 598 -25.40 -27.83 -8.70
CA VAL A 598 -24.85 -26.52 -9.09
C VAL A 598 -23.34 -26.51 -8.80
N ALA A 599 -22.54 -26.01 -9.76
CA ALA A 599 -21.10 -25.76 -9.60
C ALA A 599 -20.80 -24.25 -9.57
N PRO A 600 -21.12 -23.56 -8.45
CA PRO A 600 -21.08 -22.10 -8.35
C PRO A 600 -19.66 -21.53 -8.52
N ILE A 601 -19.52 -20.54 -9.40
CA ILE A 601 -18.25 -19.94 -9.81
C ILE A 601 -18.41 -18.43 -10.02
N SER A 602 -17.46 -17.62 -9.55
CA SER A 602 -17.50 -16.17 -9.70
C SER A 602 -16.14 -15.55 -10.03
N THR A 603 -16.14 -14.54 -10.90
CA THR A 603 -14.99 -13.64 -11.16
C THR A 603 -15.21 -12.24 -10.57
N GLU A 604 -16.24 -12.07 -9.75
CA GLU A 604 -16.65 -10.79 -9.15
C GLU A 604 -15.73 -10.41 -7.96
N ILE A 605 -14.45 -10.20 -8.26
CA ILE A 605 -13.44 -9.74 -7.29
C ILE A 605 -13.26 -8.23 -7.45
N GLY A 606 -13.78 -7.45 -6.50
CA GLY A 606 -13.95 -5.99 -6.57
C GLY A 606 -12.69 -5.12 -6.55
N CYS A 607 -11.54 -5.60 -7.04
CA CYS A 607 -10.27 -4.85 -7.06
C CYS A 607 -10.41 -3.48 -7.73
N LYS A 608 -11.27 -3.37 -8.75
CA LYS A 608 -11.51 -2.11 -9.50
C LYS A 608 -11.93 -0.94 -8.60
N ASN A 609 -12.55 -1.22 -7.45
CA ASN A 609 -13.04 -0.21 -6.52
C ASN A 609 -11.90 0.67 -5.96
N CYS A 610 -10.66 0.18 -5.98
CA CYS A 610 -9.47 0.89 -5.50
C CYS A 610 -8.29 0.94 -6.50
N HIS A 611 -8.28 0.03 -7.49
CA HIS A 611 -7.19 -0.14 -8.45
C HIS A 611 -7.52 0.39 -9.86
N GLY A 612 -8.64 1.10 -10.01
CA GLY A 612 -9.07 1.69 -11.27
C GLY A 612 -9.55 0.65 -12.29
N GLY A 613 -9.92 1.13 -13.48
CA GLY A 613 -10.54 0.32 -14.53
C GLY A 613 -12.02 0.01 -14.26
N THR A 614 -12.61 -0.78 -15.15
CA THR A 614 -14.00 -1.25 -15.07
C THR A 614 -14.03 -2.76 -14.86
N TRP A 615 -15.22 -3.34 -14.71
CA TRP A 615 -15.36 -4.78 -14.86
C TRP A 615 -14.95 -5.21 -16.28
N ARG A 616 -14.38 -6.42 -16.41
CA ARG A 616 -13.95 -6.98 -17.70
C ARG A 616 -15.14 -7.36 -18.59
N HIS A 617 -16.18 -7.94 -18.00
CA HIS A 617 -17.34 -8.45 -18.73
C HIS A 617 -18.60 -7.66 -18.37
N GLU A 618 -19.16 -6.97 -19.36
CA GLU A 618 -20.49 -6.32 -19.35
C GLU A 618 -20.80 -5.41 -18.15
N GLY A 619 -19.79 -4.85 -17.48
CA GLY A 619 -20.01 -4.05 -16.27
C GLY A 619 -20.44 -4.87 -15.05
N VAL A 620 -20.21 -6.19 -15.06
CA VAL A 620 -20.72 -7.13 -14.05
C VAL A 620 -19.61 -7.76 -13.22
N MET A 621 -18.66 -8.43 -13.87
CA MET A 621 -17.62 -9.21 -13.20
C MET A 621 -16.33 -9.30 -14.04
N GLY A 622 -15.30 -9.89 -13.44
CA GLY A 622 -14.00 -10.10 -14.06
C GLY A 622 -13.03 -8.93 -13.89
N ILE A 623 -11.78 -9.25 -13.64
CA ILE A 623 -10.73 -8.27 -13.40
C ILE A 623 -10.24 -7.75 -14.76
N SER A 624 -10.35 -6.43 -14.99
CA SER A 624 -9.80 -5.84 -16.22
C SER A 624 -8.27 -5.83 -16.22
N VAL A 625 -7.68 -5.83 -17.41
CA VAL A 625 -6.22 -5.70 -17.58
C VAL A 625 -5.70 -4.41 -16.91
N THR A 626 -6.46 -3.32 -16.97
CA THR A 626 -6.13 -2.05 -16.32
C THR A 626 -6.03 -2.21 -14.81
N THR A 627 -7.06 -2.79 -14.19
CA THR A 627 -7.10 -3.08 -12.75
C THR A 627 -5.94 -3.99 -12.35
N ALA A 628 -5.73 -5.08 -13.09
CA ALA A 628 -4.67 -6.04 -12.78
C ALA A 628 -3.26 -5.44 -12.94
N SER A 629 -3.05 -4.62 -13.96
CA SER A 629 -1.80 -3.88 -14.16
C SER A 629 -1.52 -2.91 -13.03
N ASP A 630 -2.51 -2.17 -12.51
CA ASP A 630 -2.32 -1.26 -11.39
C ASP A 630 -1.97 -2.01 -10.08
N VAL A 631 -2.61 -3.16 -9.83
CA VAL A 631 -2.25 -4.04 -8.70
C VAL A 631 -0.76 -4.41 -8.76
N LEU A 632 -0.28 -4.89 -9.93
CA LEU A 632 1.13 -5.25 -10.11
C LEU A 632 2.06 -4.03 -10.04
N ALA A 633 1.68 -2.88 -10.62
CA ALA A 633 2.47 -1.64 -10.55
C ALA A 633 2.69 -1.18 -9.11
N ARG A 634 1.63 -1.25 -8.29
CA ARG A 634 1.70 -0.90 -6.86
C ARG A 634 2.50 -1.91 -6.07
N HIS A 635 2.38 -3.19 -6.41
CA HIS A 635 3.19 -4.25 -5.82
C HIS A 635 4.68 -4.00 -6.11
N ASP A 636 5.04 -3.80 -7.37
CA ASP A 636 6.41 -3.49 -7.81
C ASP A 636 6.98 -2.25 -7.10
N ARG A 637 6.19 -1.17 -7.03
CA ARG A 637 6.58 0.06 -6.34
C ARG A 637 6.88 -0.17 -4.85
N ARG A 638 6.09 -1.00 -4.17
CA ARG A 638 6.14 -1.18 -2.71
C ARG A 638 7.09 -2.29 -2.26
N HIS A 639 7.28 -3.30 -3.09
CA HIS A 639 8.02 -4.52 -2.77
C HIS A 639 9.28 -4.70 -3.63
N LYS A 640 9.59 -3.73 -4.50
CA LYS A 640 10.77 -3.72 -5.38
C LYS A 640 10.82 -4.94 -6.30
N THR A 641 9.66 -5.42 -6.72
CA THR A 641 9.50 -6.48 -7.72
C THR A 641 9.44 -5.90 -9.14
N GLN A 642 9.35 -6.78 -10.14
CA GLN A 642 9.19 -6.40 -11.56
C GLN A 642 8.09 -7.25 -12.23
N LEU A 643 7.03 -7.54 -11.47
CA LEU A 643 5.95 -8.42 -11.91
C LEU A 643 5.15 -7.83 -13.07
N LEU A 644 4.91 -6.52 -13.08
CA LEU A 644 4.20 -5.89 -14.19
C LEU A 644 4.99 -5.98 -15.51
N PRO A 645 6.27 -5.54 -15.59
CA PRO A 645 7.07 -5.72 -16.79
C PRO A 645 7.22 -7.19 -17.22
N GLN A 646 7.32 -8.12 -16.26
CA GLN A 646 7.38 -9.55 -16.56
C GLN A 646 6.08 -10.07 -17.20
N ALA A 647 4.94 -9.67 -16.64
CA ALA A 647 3.64 -10.05 -17.18
C ALA A 647 3.39 -9.45 -18.57
N GLU A 648 3.77 -8.17 -18.79
CA GLU A 648 3.72 -7.52 -20.10
C GLU A 648 4.63 -8.21 -21.13
N ALA A 649 5.73 -8.82 -20.68
CA ALA A 649 6.60 -9.67 -21.50
C ALA A 649 6.06 -11.10 -21.70
N GLY A 650 4.80 -11.38 -21.32
CA GLY A 650 4.13 -12.67 -21.51
C GLY A 650 4.42 -13.71 -20.43
N LYS A 651 4.96 -13.31 -19.27
CA LYS A 651 5.25 -14.18 -18.12
C LYS A 651 4.46 -13.72 -16.89
N PRO A 652 3.12 -13.91 -16.88
CA PRO A 652 2.29 -13.53 -15.75
C PRO A 652 2.60 -14.39 -14.52
N VAL A 653 2.22 -13.88 -13.34
CA VAL A 653 2.57 -14.47 -12.05
C VAL A 653 1.37 -15.13 -11.38
N LEU A 654 1.56 -16.35 -10.88
CA LEU A 654 0.66 -16.93 -9.87
C LEU A 654 1.07 -16.38 -8.51
N CYS A 655 0.18 -15.72 -7.79
CA CYS A 655 0.53 -15.06 -6.52
C CYS A 655 1.09 -16.05 -5.49
N GLN A 656 0.55 -17.27 -5.49
CA GLN A 656 1.00 -18.39 -4.66
C GLN A 656 2.37 -18.96 -5.02
N SER A 657 2.95 -18.60 -6.17
CA SER A 657 4.35 -18.94 -6.48
C SER A 657 5.33 -18.28 -5.50
N CYS A 658 4.93 -17.14 -4.93
CA CYS A 658 5.71 -16.39 -3.94
C CYS A 658 5.07 -16.48 -2.54
N HIS A 659 3.75 -16.37 -2.44
CA HIS A 659 3.05 -16.41 -1.16
C HIS A 659 2.61 -17.84 -0.79
N PRO A 660 2.92 -18.35 0.41
CA PRO A 660 2.37 -19.63 0.86
C PRO A 660 0.84 -19.60 0.86
N ASP A 661 0.18 -20.72 0.53
CA ASP A 661 -1.28 -20.81 0.54
C ASP A 661 -1.75 -22.26 0.71
N PRO A 662 -2.43 -22.59 1.83
CA PRO A 662 -3.00 -23.91 2.06
C PRO A 662 -4.01 -24.35 0.99
N LEU A 663 -4.74 -23.43 0.34
CA LEU A 663 -5.78 -23.80 -0.64
C LEU A 663 -5.21 -24.54 -1.85
N LEU A 664 -4.06 -24.09 -2.36
CA LEU A 664 -3.38 -24.72 -3.50
C LEU A 664 -2.25 -25.66 -3.04
N ASN A 665 -2.11 -25.87 -1.73
CA ASN A 665 -0.95 -26.51 -1.12
C ASN A 665 0.38 -25.89 -1.61
N ALA A 666 0.40 -24.56 -1.75
CA ALA A 666 1.53 -23.84 -2.28
C ALA A 666 2.54 -23.54 -1.16
N THR A 667 3.78 -23.98 -1.34
CA THR A 667 4.86 -23.75 -0.38
C THR A 667 5.28 -22.29 -0.31
N GLY A 668 5.36 -21.62 -1.47
CA GLY A 668 5.80 -20.23 -1.59
C GLY A 668 7.18 -19.95 -0.96
N ASN A 669 7.45 -18.68 -0.66
CA ASN A 669 8.54 -18.28 0.21
C ASN A 669 8.03 -18.20 1.66
N PRO A 670 8.56 -19.02 2.58
CA PRO A 670 8.08 -19.06 3.97
C PRO A 670 8.33 -17.76 4.75
N GLU A 671 9.24 -16.89 4.31
CA GLU A 671 9.48 -15.58 4.94
C GLU A 671 8.38 -14.56 4.63
N LEU A 672 7.60 -14.79 3.56
CA LEU A 672 6.48 -13.95 3.19
C LEU A 672 5.22 -14.38 3.95
N LEU A 673 4.30 -13.42 4.13
CA LEU A 673 2.97 -13.73 4.65
C LEU A 673 2.25 -14.69 3.71
N ASN A 674 1.45 -15.61 4.24
CA ASN A 674 0.53 -16.38 3.40
C ASN A 674 -0.41 -15.44 2.61
N LEU A 675 -0.90 -15.88 1.46
CA LEU A 675 -1.61 -14.99 0.52
C LEU A 675 -2.86 -14.33 1.15
N PRO A 676 -3.78 -15.06 1.82
CA PRO A 676 -4.90 -14.44 2.53
C PRO A 676 -4.47 -13.41 3.58
N ALA A 677 -3.44 -13.70 4.39
CA ALA A 677 -2.95 -12.77 5.42
C ALA A 677 -2.34 -11.50 4.80
N ALA A 678 -1.63 -11.64 3.67
CA ALA A 678 -1.04 -10.51 2.96
C ALA A 678 -2.12 -9.56 2.40
N ILE A 679 -3.16 -10.11 1.76
CA ILE A 679 -4.24 -9.32 1.16
C ILE A 679 -5.10 -8.67 2.24
N HIS A 680 -5.68 -9.46 3.16
CA HIS A 680 -6.59 -8.92 4.18
C HIS A 680 -5.85 -8.01 5.16
N GLY A 681 -4.64 -8.39 5.59
CA GLY A 681 -3.85 -7.59 6.51
C GLY A 681 -3.46 -6.22 5.94
N PHE A 682 -3.19 -6.15 4.63
CA PHE A 682 -2.92 -4.87 3.98
C PHE A 682 -4.19 -4.02 3.87
N HIS A 683 -5.28 -4.57 3.33
CA HIS A 683 -6.50 -3.82 3.05
C HIS A 683 -7.26 -3.42 4.32
N ALA A 684 -7.17 -4.19 5.40
CA ALA A 684 -7.75 -3.85 6.70
C ALA A 684 -7.24 -2.52 7.24
N ASN A 685 -6.09 -2.00 6.80
CA ASN A 685 -5.60 -0.68 7.17
C ASN A 685 -6.30 0.47 6.41
N TYR A 686 -6.87 0.20 5.23
CA TYR A 686 -7.51 1.21 4.37
C TYR A 686 -9.03 1.18 4.45
N LEU A 687 -9.61 0.03 4.78
CA LEU A 687 -11.04 -0.22 4.83
C LEU A 687 -11.56 -0.44 6.26
N SER A 688 -10.79 -0.04 7.27
CA SER A 688 -11.22 -0.10 8.68
C SER A 688 -12.43 0.82 8.93
N ASP A 689 -13.14 0.55 10.01
CA ASP A 689 -14.20 1.39 10.61
C ASP A 689 -15.53 1.44 9.83
N ALA A 690 -15.60 0.88 8.62
CA ALA A 690 -16.85 0.71 7.88
C ALA A 690 -17.77 -0.34 8.54
N PRO A 691 -19.09 -0.16 8.54
CA PRO A 691 -20.00 -1.00 9.32
C PRO A 691 -20.15 -2.43 8.75
N GLY A 692 -20.24 -3.41 9.65
CA GLY A 692 -20.61 -4.79 9.34
C GLY A 692 -19.77 -5.43 8.23
N ALA A 693 -20.46 -6.03 7.25
CA ALA A 693 -19.87 -6.75 6.13
C ALA A 693 -19.53 -5.88 4.90
N GLU A 694 -19.76 -4.55 4.95
CA GLU A 694 -19.53 -3.65 3.80
C GLU A 694 -18.09 -3.75 3.23
N PRO A 695 -17.02 -3.84 4.04
CA PRO A 695 -15.67 -4.05 3.51
C PRO A 695 -15.52 -5.36 2.73
N CYS A 696 -16.21 -6.42 3.16
CA CYS A 696 -16.20 -7.72 2.48
C CYS A 696 -16.92 -7.62 1.14
N HIS A 697 -18.09 -6.96 1.10
CA HIS A 697 -18.86 -6.74 -0.13
C HIS A 697 -18.09 -5.95 -1.19
N SER A 698 -17.16 -5.10 -0.76
CA SER A 698 -16.31 -4.31 -1.66
C SER A 698 -15.32 -5.17 -2.47
N CYS A 699 -15.09 -6.43 -2.07
CA CYS A 699 -14.14 -7.32 -2.72
C CYS A 699 -14.74 -8.68 -3.11
N HIS A 700 -15.80 -9.13 -2.45
CA HIS A 700 -16.43 -10.44 -2.64
C HIS A 700 -17.91 -10.31 -3.03
N PRO A 701 -18.44 -11.27 -3.82
CA PRO A 701 -19.84 -11.32 -4.26
C PRO A 701 -20.80 -11.70 -3.11
N THR A 702 -20.89 -10.81 -2.13
CA THR A 702 -21.59 -11.04 -0.85
C THR A 702 -22.50 -9.88 -0.50
N GLY A 703 -22.50 -8.81 -1.32
CA GLY A 703 -23.37 -7.66 -1.14
C GLY A 703 -24.75 -7.86 -1.78
N PRO A 704 -25.74 -7.06 -1.39
CA PRO A 704 -27.09 -7.09 -1.99
C PRO A 704 -27.08 -6.74 -3.48
N ASP A 705 -26.11 -5.94 -3.92
CA ASP A 705 -25.94 -5.50 -5.30
C ASP A 705 -24.97 -6.40 -6.11
N SER A 706 -24.48 -7.49 -5.52
CA SER A 706 -23.58 -8.41 -6.22
C SER A 706 -24.34 -9.19 -7.29
N TYR A 707 -23.73 -9.40 -8.46
CA TYR A 707 -24.39 -10.14 -9.54
C TYR A 707 -24.48 -11.63 -9.19
N THR A 708 -23.38 -12.16 -8.67
CA THR A 708 -23.34 -13.46 -7.99
C THR A 708 -23.56 -13.25 -6.49
N TYR A 709 -24.27 -14.15 -5.81
CA TYR A 709 -24.45 -14.07 -4.36
C TYR A 709 -23.94 -15.36 -3.69
N CYS A 710 -22.79 -15.24 -3.02
CA CYS A 710 -22.11 -16.36 -2.38
C CYS A 710 -22.86 -16.83 -1.12
N ALA A 711 -23.32 -15.90 -0.28
CA ALA A 711 -24.00 -16.18 0.98
C ALA A 711 -25.50 -16.37 0.77
N ARG A 712 -25.93 -17.52 0.21
CA ARG A 712 -27.31 -17.74 -0.24
C ARG A 712 -28.07 -18.87 0.47
N GLY A 713 -27.42 -19.52 1.43
CA GLY A 713 -28.02 -20.57 2.26
C GLY A 713 -28.95 -20.02 3.34
N VAL A 714 -29.48 -20.95 4.16
CA VAL A 714 -30.43 -20.65 5.23
C VAL A 714 -29.94 -19.58 6.22
N HIS A 715 -28.64 -19.53 6.51
CA HIS A 715 -28.08 -18.52 7.42
C HIS A 715 -28.28 -17.09 6.91
N ALA A 716 -28.06 -16.85 5.61
CA ALA A 716 -28.25 -15.53 5.02
C ALA A 716 -29.74 -15.13 4.99
N ALA A 717 -30.64 -16.09 4.79
CA ALA A 717 -32.09 -15.86 4.88
C ALA A 717 -32.54 -15.45 6.29
N GLN A 718 -31.78 -15.81 7.34
CA GLN A 718 -32.01 -15.38 8.72
C GLN A 718 -31.28 -14.06 9.08
N GLY A 719 -30.67 -13.39 8.10
CA GLY A 719 -29.98 -12.11 8.31
C GLY A 719 -28.56 -12.22 8.85
N LEU A 720 -27.98 -13.42 8.93
CA LEU A 720 -26.56 -13.59 9.26
C LEU A 720 -25.71 -13.19 8.06
N THR A 721 -24.57 -12.56 8.35
CA THR A 721 -23.59 -12.16 7.33
C THR A 721 -22.24 -12.83 7.59
N CYS A 722 -21.28 -12.60 6.70
CA CYS A 722 -19.92 -13.10 6.85
C CYS A 722 -19.29 -12.76 8.21
N VAL A 723 -19.66 -11.63 8.83
CA VAL A 723 -19.07 -11.17 10.09
C VAL A 723 -19.51 -12.01 11.29
N ASN A 724 -20.68 -12.64 11.24
CA ASN A 724 -21.17 -13.51 12.31
C ASN A 724 -20.26 -14.74 12.49
N CYS A 725 -19.64 -15.20 11.39
CA CYS A 725 -18.80 -16.40 11.38
C CYS A 725 -17.30 -16.07 11.31
N HIS A 726 -16.91 -15.08 10.50
CA HIS A 726 -15.49 -14.77 10.22
C HIS A 726 -14.99 -13.48 10.89
N GLY A 727 -15.89 -12.68 11.47
CA GLY A 727 -15.59 -11.37 12.03
C GLY A 727 -15.60 -10.23 11.01
N THR A 728 -15.45 -8.99 11.49
CA THR A 728 -15.25 -7.83 10.60
C THR A 728 -13.94 -7.98 9.80
N LEU A 729 -13.68 -7.13 8.79
CA LEU A 729 -12.42 -7.21 8.04
C LEU A 729 -11.19 -7.05 8.96
N GLU A 730 -11.29 -6.20 9.97
CA GLU A 730 -10.27 -5.98 10.98
C GLU A 730 -10.03 -7.24 11.81
N ASP A 731 -11.10 -7.83 12.34
CA ASP A 731 -11.03 -9.07 13.12
C ASP A 731 -10.47 -10.22 12.29
N HIS A 732 -11.00 -10.40 11.08
CA HIS A 732 -10.57 -11.42 10.13
C HIS A 732 -9.09 -11.28 9.79
N ALA A 733 -8.64 -10.06 9.48
CA ALA A 733 -7.23 -9.79 9.21
C ALA A 733 -6.35 -10.08 10.44
N LEU A 734 -6.79 -9.71 11.64
CA LEU A 734 -6.06 -9.98 12.88
C LEU A 734 -5.93 -11.49 13.17
N THR A 735 -6.97 -12.29 12.93
CA THR A 735 -6.90 -13.76 13.13
C THR A 735 -5.82 -14.39 12.25
N LEU A 736 -5.68 -13.92 11.00
CA LEU A 736 -4.66 -14.38 10.05
C LEU A 736 -3.27 -13.83 10.40
N LEU A 737 -3.16 -12.53 10.68
CA LEU A 737 -1.88 -11.89 11.00
C LEU A 737 -1.31 -12.39 12.32
N LYS A 738 -2.14 -12.72 13.32
CA LYS A 738 -1.69 -13.27 14.59
C LYS A 738 -0.98 -14.61 14.38
N ALA A 739 -1.54 -15.50 13.55
CA ALA A 739 -0.90 -16.78 13.20
C ALA A 739 0.47 -16.56 12.51
N GLU A 740 0.55 -15.60 11.59
CA GLU A 740 1.80 -15.27 10.90
C GLU A 740 2.84 -14.59 11.82
N LYS A 741 2.39 -13.81 12.80
CA LYS A 741 3.25 -13.22 13.84
C LYS A 741 3.81 -14.31 14.77
N GLU A 742 2.97 -15.26 15.19
CA GLU A 742 3.36 -16.44 15.97
C GLU A 742 4.38 -17.31 15.21
N ALA A 743 4.27 -17.37 13.88
CA ALA A 743 5.25 -17.99 12.99
C ALA A 743 6.54 -17.16 12.79
N GLY A 744 6.71 -16.03 13.49
CA GLY A 744 7.93 -15.22 13.49
C GLY A 744 8.07 -14.25 12.31
N LYS A 745 6.99 -13.95 11.58
CA LYS A 745 7.06 -13.09 10.38
C LYS A 745 6.89 -11.60 10.76
N PRO A 746 7.94 -10.75 10.65
CA PRO A 746 7.91 -9.37 11.15
C PRO A 746 6.92 -8.48 10.39
N LYS A 747 6.58 -8.83 9.14
CA LYS A 747 5.61 -8.08 8.35
C LYS A 747 4.21 -8.11 8.96
N ALA A 748 3.86 -9.18 9.69
CA ALA A 748 2.56 -9.29 10.33
C ALA A 748 2.38 -8.19 11.38
N GLU A 749 3.38 -8.00 12.25
CA GLU A 749 3.34 -6.96 13.28
C GLU A 749 3.22 -5.54 12.71
N LEU A 750 3.89 -5.27 11.59
CA LEU A 750 3.75 -3.99 10.89
C LEU A 750 2.30 -3.74 10.46
N LEU A 751 1.61 -4.76 9.92
CA LEU A 751 0.23 -4.64 9.43
C LEU A 751 -0.80 -4.59 10.58
N MET A 752 -0.50 -5.21 11.73
CA MET A 752 -1.37 -5.20 12.91
C MET A 752 -1.35 -3.87 13.66
N ARG A 753 -0.29 -3.06 13.54
CA ARG A 753 -0.03 -1.89 14.39
C ARG A 753 -1.18 -0.89 14.52
N HIS A 754 -2.01 -0.75 13.49
CA HIS A 754 -3.10 0.22 13.44
C HIS A 754 -4.48 -0.41 13.15
N VAL A 755 -4.57 -1.74 13.20
CA VAL A 755 -5.83 -2.47 13.07
C VAL A 755 -6.29 -2.83 14.47
N LYS A 756 -7.50 -2.40 14.84
CA LYS A 756 -8.10 -2.69 16.14
C LYS A 756 -9.21 -3.74 15.96
N PRO A 757 -9.31 -4.74 16.84
CA PRO A 757 -10.44 -5.66 16.82
C PRO A 757 -11.74 -4.92 17.13
N ARG A 758 -12.85 -5.47 16.66
CA ARG A 758 -14.19 -4.87 16.79
C ARG A 758 -15.18 -5.77 17.51
N LEU A 759 -15.01 -7.09 17.40
CA LEU A 759 -15.88 -8.07 18.06
C LEU A 759 -15.33 -8.57 19.40
N VAL A 760 -14.05 -8.32 19.70
CA VAL A 760 -13.39 -8.63 20.98
C VAL A 760 -12.70 -7.40 21.54
N ALA A 761 -12.39 -7.41 22.84
CA ALA A 761 -11.89 -6.22 23.53
C ALA A 761 -10.44 -5.86 23.15
N SER A 762 -9.63 -6.86 22.79
CA SER A 762 -8.22 -6.65 22.48
C SER A 762 -7.63 -7.71 21.52
N ILE A 763 -6.43 -7.44 21.00
CA ILE A 763 -5.72 -8.35 20.09
C ILE A 763 -5.34 -9.66 20.80
N GLU A 764 -5.16 -9.62 22.12
CA GLU A 764 -4.87 -10.80 22.93
C GLU A 764 -6.04 -11.79 22.89
N GLU A 765 -7.28 -11.31 22.86
CA GLU A 765 -8.50 -12.13 22.77
C GLU A 765 -8.77 -12.69 21.37
N ILE A 766 -8.08 -12.21 20.32
CA ILE A 766 -8.21 -12.79 18.97
C ILE A 766 -7.59 -14.19 18.94
N GLU A 767 -8.36 -15.21 18.56
CA GLU A 767 -7.85 -16.55 18.30
C GLU A 767 -7.24 -16.60 16.90
N SER A 768 -5.95 -16.94 16.82
CA SER A 768 -5.25 -17.04 15.54
C SER A 768 -5.80 -18.20 14.71
N ARG A 769 -5.76 -18.09 13.37
CA ARG A 769 -6.26 -19.15 12.49
C ARG A 769 -5.43 -19.26 11.21
N THR A 770 -5.30 -20.49 10.72
CA THR A 770 -4.72 -20.76 9.39
C THR A 770 -5.83 -20.72 8.34
N PRO A 771 -5.73 -19.91 7.26
CA PRO A 771 -6.79 -19.84 6.26
C PRO A 771 -7.01 -21.21 5.62
N TRP A 772 -8.26 -21.52 5.26
CA TRP A 772 -8.70 -22.79 4.66
C TRP A 772 -8.65 -24.03 5.55
N ASN A 773 -7.75 -24.06 6.53
CA ASN A 773 -7.57 -25.17 7.47
C ASN A 773 -8.35 -24.96 8.76
N ASP A 774 -8.37 -23.72 9.26
CA ASP A 774 -9.08 -23.34 10.48
C ASP A 774 -10.26 -22.43 10.11
N GLN A 775 -11.47 -22.96 10.30
CA GLN A 775 -12.73 -22.32 9.87
C GLN A 775 -13.78 -22.37 10.99
N PRO A 776 -14.85 -21.55 10.90
CA PRO A 776 -15.96 -21.59 11.85
C PRO A 776 -16.55 -23.01 11.99
N ASP A 777 -16.84 -23.44 13.22
CA ASP A 777 -17.61 -24.67 13.48
C ASP A 777 -19.10 -24.35 13.57
N CYS A 778 -19.94 -25.15 12.91
CA CYS A 778 -21.38 -25.04 13.05
C CYS A 778 -21.83 -25.35 14.49
N LEU A 779 -21.13 -26.25 15.19
CA LEU A 779 -21.47 -26.66 16.56
C LEU A 779 -21.23 -25.57 17.62
N ASN A 780 -20.57 -24.47 17.26
CA ASN A 780 -20.45 -23.32 18.15
C ASN A 780 -21.80 -22.61 18.35
N CYS A 781 -22.65 -22.63 17.33
CA CYS A 781 -24.02 -22.12 17.40
C CYS A 781 -25.03 -23.25 17.58
N HIS A 782 -24.81 -24.39 16.92
CA HIS A 782 -25.65 -25.58 16.98
C HIS A 782 -25.10 -26.60 17.99
N VAL A 783 -25.02 -26.20 19.25
CA VAL A 783 -24.50 -27.08 20.32
C VAL A 783 -25.36 -28.34 20.38
N ASP A 784 -24.73 -29.51 20.39
CA ASP A 784 -25.41 -30.81 20.34
C ASP A 784 -26.40 -30.97 19.18
N PHE A 785 -26.16 -30.25 18.07
CA PHE A 785 -27.04 -30.20 16.88
C PHE A 785 -28.43 -29.61 17.15
N GLU A 786 -28.59 -28.84 18.23
CA GLU A 786 -29.82 -28.12 18.54
C GLU A 786 -29.93 -26.79 17.76
N ALA A 787 -31.12 -26.18 17.82
CA ALA A 787 -31.31 -24.83 17.33
C ALA A 787 -30.44 -23.84 18.14
N PRO A 788 -29.87 -22.79 17.51
CA PRO A 788 -29.01 -21.84 18.23
C PRO A 788 -29.76 -21.12 19.36
N GLU A 789 -29.12 -21.00 20.51
CA GLU A 789 -29.64 -20.23 21.64
C GLU A 789 -29.26 -18.75 21.53
N GLY A 790 -30.24 -17.86 21.77
CA GLY A 790 -30.03 -16.40 21.83
C GLY A 790 -30.31 -15.63 20.53
N ASP A 791 -30.39 -14.30 20.65
CA ASP A 791 -30.88 -13.42 19.58
C ASP A 791 -29.84 -13.08 18.50
N ASN A 792 -28.55 -13.41 18.71
CA ASN A 792 -27.48 -13.09 17.77
C ASN A 792 -26.36 -14.15 17.78
N PRO A 793 -26.58 -15.31 17.14
CA PRO A 793 -25.58 -16.37 17.08
C PRO A 793 -24.30 -15.90 16.36
N SER A 794 -23.14 -16.30 16.89
CA SER A 794 -21.84 -16.01 16.29
C SER A 794 -20.88 -17.18 16.50
N ALA A 795 -20.25 -17.60 15.41
CA ALA A 795 -19.17 -18.59 15.42
C ALA A 795 -17.77 -17.92 15.36
N PHE A 796 -17.72 -16.58 15.39
CA PHE A 796 -16.47 -15.84 15.33
C PHE A 796 -15.56 -16.22 16.51
N ASN A 797 -14.25 -16.23 16.24
CA ASN A 797 -13.20 -16.49 17.22
C ASN A 797 -13.17 -17.92 17.77
N GLN A 798 -13.92 -18.84 17.18
CA GLN A 798 -13.99 -20.24 17.56
C GLN A 798 -13.80 -21.12 16.32
N TRP A 799 -12.64 -21.75 16.22
CA TRP A 799 -12.21 -22.42 15.01
C TRP A 799 -12.16 -23.93 15.19
N VAL A 800 -12.71 -24.67 14.24
CA VAL A 800 -12.27 -26.05 13.99
C VAL A 800 -10.79 -25.99 13.62
N ARG A 801 -9.95 -26.81 14.24
CA ARG A 801 -8.52 -26.88 13.91
C ARG A 801 -8.25 -27.96 12.87
N GLY A 802 -7.70 -27.55 11.73
CA GLY A 802 -7.33 -28.44 10.64
C GLY A 802 -8.52 -29.02 9.83
N PRO A 803 -8.21 -29.76 8.76
CA PRO A 803 -9.20 -30.11 7.74
C PRO A 803 -10.19 -31.21 8.13
N ALA A 804 -9.92 -32.01 9.16
CA ALA A 804 -10.73 -33.20 9.48
C ALA A 804 -12.08 -32.87 10.13
N GLY A 805 -12.17 -31.76 10.87
CA GLY A 805 -13.39 -31.36 11.56
C GLY A 805 -14.27 -30.38 10.78
N LEU A 806 -13.89 -29.98 9.57
CA LEU A 806 -14.60 -28.95 8.81
C LEU A 806 -15.96 -29.48 8.35
N TYR A 807 -16.98 -28.62 8.29
CA TYR A 807 -18.31 -28.99 7.79
C TYR A 807 -18.26 -29.72 6.43
N ARG A 808 -17.42 -29.24 5.49
CA ARG A 808 -17.22 -29.85 4.17
C ARG A 808 -16.57 -31.24 4.14
N THR A 809 -16.02 -31.70 5.26
CA THR A 809 -15.34 -33.01 5.41
C THR A 809 -15.91 -33.84 6.56
N ARG A 810 -16.85 -33.28 7.34
CA ARG A 810 -17.51 -33.96 8.45
C ARG A 810 -18.62 -34.87 7.91
N ALA A 811 -18.71 -36.06 8.48
CA ALA A 811 -19.80 -36.99 8.27
C ALA A 811 -20.57 -37.22 9.57
N ASP A 812 -21.78 -37.71 9.46
CA ASP A 812 -22.55 -38.21 10.60
C ASP A 812 -22.11 -39.63 11.00
N ASP A 813 -22.80 -40.21 12.00
CA ASP A 813 -22.53 -41.57 12.49
C ASP A 813 -22.85 -42.68 11.47
N ALA A 814 -23.58 -42.35 10.40
CA ALA A 814 -23.89 -43.26 9.29
C ALA A 814 -22.90 -43.15 8.12
N GLY A 815 -21.95 -42.21 8.17
CA GLY A 815 -20.99 -41.94 7.11
C GLY A 815 -21.52 -41.02 5.99
N LEU A 816 -22.71 -40.43 6.15
CA LEU A 816 -23.22 -39.41 5.23
C LEU A 816 -22.49 -38.09 5.48
N MET A 817 -21.98 -37.49 4.41
CA MET A 817 -21.29 -36.20 4.51
C MET A 817 -22.31 -35.10 4.84
N CYS A 818 -21.95 -34.16 5.71
CA CYS A 818 -22.88 -33.07 6.10
C CYS A 818 -23.40 -32.32 4.86
N GLU A 819 -22.51 -31.99 3.91
CA GLU A 819 -22.87 -31.30 2.66
C GLU A 819 -23.79 -32.13 1.74
N SER A 820 -23.81 -33.46 1.85
CA SER A 820 -24.73 -34.30 1.07
C SER A 820 -26.19 -34.09 1.48
N CYS A 821 -26.43 -33.86 2.77
CA CYS A 821 -27.77 -33.71 3.33
C CYS A 821 -28.19 -32.25 3.45
N HIS A 822 -27.26 -31.37 3.80
CA HIS A 822 -27.52 -29.97 4.10
C HIS A 822 -27.12 -29.00 2.98
N GLY A 823 -26.42 -29.45 1.94
CA GLY A 823 -25.90 -28.58 0.88
C GLY A 823 -24.52 -28.00 1.20
N SER A 824 -23.89 -27.39 0.20
CA SER A 824 -22.54 -26.82 0.30
C SER A 824 -22.47 -25.64 1.28
N THR A 825 -21.29 -25.41 1.88
CA THR A 825 -21.00 -24.20 2.67
C THR A 825 -21.49 -22.90 2.03
N HIS A 826 -22.24 -22.05 2.74
CA HIS A 826 -22.88 -20.81 2.27
C HIS A 826 -24.07 -20.99 1.30
N ALA A 827 -24.43 -22.23 0.97
CA ALA A 827 -25.59 -22.59 0.16
C ALA A 827 -26.39 -23.71 0.85
N GLU A 828 -26.42 -23.68 2.18
CA GLU A 828 -27.10 -24.69 3.00
C GLU A 828 -28.63 -24.59 2.86
N PHE A 829 -29.30 -25.74 2.85
CA PHE A 829 -30.74 -25.84 2.62
C PHE A 829 -31.58 -25.31 3.80
N PRO A 830 -32.71 -24.63 3.52
CA PRO A 830 -33.13 -24.14 2.21
C PRO A 830 -32.25 -22.98 1.72
N ALA A 831 -31.77 -23.10 0.49
CA ALA A 831 -30.99 -22.07 -0.19
C ALA A 831 -31.88 -21.33 -1.20
N THR A 832 -31.66 -20.03 -1.37
CA THR A 832 -32.42 -19.21 -2.33
C THR A 832 -31.47 -18.53 -3.29
N ASN A 833 -31.69 -18.69 -4.59
CA ASN A 833 -30.82 -18.15 -5.62
C ASN A 833 -31.55 -17.11 -6.49
N ALA A 834 -30.86 -16.02 -6.81
CA ALA A 834 -31.43 -14.92 -7.57
C ALA A 834 -31.63 -15.23 -9.07
N PHE A 835 -31.02 -16.29 -9.58
CA PHE A 835 -31.20 -16.75 -10.97
C PHE A 835 -32.38 -17.73 -11.10
N HIS A 836 -32.68 -18.47 -10.04
CA HIS A 836 -33.90 -19.26 -9.86
C HIS A 836 -34.01 -19.65 -8.37
N PRO A 837 -35.15 -19.42 -7.67
CA PRO A 837 -35.25 -19.61 -6.21
C PRO A 837 -34.84 -21.01 -5.75
N ASP A 838 -35.17 -22.03 -6.52
CA ASP A 838 -34.92 -23.45 -6.20
C ASP A 838 -33.63 -24.04 -6.81
N LEU A 839 -32.75 -23.22 -7.41
CA LEU A 839 -31.62 -23.73 -8.20
C LEU A 839 -30.66 -24.62 -7.40
N ASP A 840 -30.36 -24.22 -6.16
CA ASP A 840 -29.49 -24.98 -5.27
C ASP A 840 -30.24 -26.17 -4.64
N ALA A 841 -31.58 -26.17 -4.62
CA ALA A 841 -32.40 -27.16 -3.95
C ALA A 841 -32.93 -28.29 -4.88
N ILE A 842 -32.29 -28.53 -6.04
CA ILE A 842 -32.73 -29.55 -7.01
C ILE A 842 -32.86 -30.94 -6.38
N GLN A 843 -31.88 -31.38 -5.60
CA GLN A 843 -31.87 -32.71 -4.98
C GLN A 843 -32.94 -32.89 -3.89
N PRO A 844 -33.10 -31.95 -2.92
CA PRO A 844 -34.25 -31.96 -2.03
C PRO A 844 -35.60 -32.02 -2.76
N LEU A 845 -35.77 -31.25 -3.84
CA LEU A 845 -37.00 -31.27 -4.61
C LEU A 845 -37.20 -32.59 -5.35
N GLN A 846 -36.13 -33.16 -5.92
CA GLN A 846 -36.14 -34.47 -6.56
C GLN A 846 -36.58 -35.57 -5.60
N TYR A 847 -35.99 -35.65 -4.41
CA TYR A 847 -36.13 -36.81 -3.54
C TYR A 847 -37.26 -36.72 -2.52
N GLN A 848 -37.62 -35.51 -2.07
CA GLN A 848 -38.62 -35.32 -1.00
C GLN A 848 -39.68 -34.24 -1.30
N GLY A 849 -39.58 -33.54 -2.43
CA GLY A 849 -40.59 -32.57 -2.86
C GLY A 849 -40.61 -31.23 -2.10
N HIS A 850 -39.59 -30.94 -1.27
CA HIS A 850 -39.42 -29.63 -0.63
C HIS A 850 -37.93 -29.27 -0.47
N PRO A 851 -37.57 -27.97 -0.44
CA PRO A 851 -36.18 -27.51 -0.54
C PRO A 851 -35.38 -27.61 0.77
N GLY A 852 -35.83 -28.39 1.75
CA GLY A 852 -35.16 -28.53 3.05
C GLY A 852 -34.01 -29.55 3.01
N PRO A 853 -33.23 -29.68 4.09
CA PRO A 853 -32.24 -30.75 4.22
C PRO A 853 -32.83 -32.14 3.92
N ILE A 854 -32.02 -33.05 3.37
CA ILE A 854 -32.47 -34.43 3.07
C ILE A 854 -32.90 -35.13 4.36
N GLY A 855 -34.11 -35.68 4.35
CA GLY A 855 -34.73 -36.33 5.51
C GLY A 855 -35.49 -35.38 6.43
N SER A 856 -35.44 -34.06 6.22
CA SER A 856 -36.22 -33.11 7.02
C SER A 856 -37.73 -33.35 6.89
N LYS A 857 -38.51 -32.86 7.88
CA LYS A 857 -39.93 -33.16 8.10
C LYS A 857 -40.24 -34.64 8.33
N GLY A 858 -39.27 -35.42 8.81
CA GLY A 858 -39.45 -36.85 9.09
C GLY A 858 -39.47 -37.73 7.84
N ASN A 859 -38.98 -37.25 6.69
CA ASN A 859 -39.02 -38.01 5.45
C ASN A 859 -37.85 -39.01 5.33
N CYS A 860 -37.75 -39.94 6.29
CA CYS A 860 -36.75 -41.02 6.26
C CYS A 860 -36.93 -41.95 5.05
N ALA A 861 -38.12 -41.98 4.44
CA ALA A 861 -38.48 -42.80 3.29
C ALA A 861 -37.65 -42.50 2.02
N VAL A 862 -36.94 -41.37 1.99
CA VAL A 862 -35.96 -41.06 0.93
C VAL A 862 -34.92 -42.18 0.80
N CYS A 863 -34.32 -42.60 1.93
CA CYS A 863 -33.30 -43.65 1.93
C CYS A 863 -33.82 -44.97 2.51
N HIS A 864 -34.68 -44.92 3.53
CA HIS A 864 -35.17 -46.11 4.22
C HIS A 864 -36.43 -46.68 3.56
N THR A 865 -36.50 -48.00 3.43
CA THR A 865 -37.69 -48.69 2.89
C THR A 865 -38.66 -49.17 3.97
N GLU A 866 -38.38 -48.84 5.23
CA GLU A 866 -39.23 -49.14 6.39
C GLU A 866 -39.43 -47.89 7.25
N ASP A 867 -40.52 -47.86 8.03
CA ASP A 867 -40.81 -46.77 8.94
C ASP A 867 -39.76 -46.68 10.05
N MET A 868 -39.20 -45.48 10.24
CA MET A 868 -38.20 -45.21 11.26
C MET A 868 -38.87 -44.60 12.50
N TYR A 869 -38.60 -45.17 13.67
CA TYR A 869 -39.17 -44.74 14.96
C TYR A 869 -38.17 -43.97 15.85
N TYR A 870 -36.92 -43.84 15.40
CA TYR A 870 -35.83 -43.16 16.10
C TYR A 870 -34.91 -42.48 15.06
N GLU A 871 -34.40 -41.30 15.40
CA GLU A 871 -33.39 -40.56 14.62
C GLU A 871 -32.01 -41.17 14.89
N PHE A 872 -31.53 -42.05 14.00
CA PHE A 872 -30.14 -42.56 14.05
C PHE A 872 -29.11 -41.50 13.67
N HIS A 873 -29.50 -40.60 12.76
CA HIS A 873 -28.78 -39.37 12.46
C HIS A 873 -28.91 -38.40 13.64
N HIS A 874 -28.06 -37.38 13.71
CA HIS A 874 -28.06 -36.46 14.85
C HIS A 874 -29.44 -35.78 15.07
N PRO A 875 -29.77 -35.37 16.31
CA PRO A 875 -31.05 -34.74 16.63
C PRO A 875 -31.36 -33.51 15.76
N ASN A 876 -32.65 -33.23 15.56
CA ASN A 876 -33.17 -32.04 14.86
C ASN A 876 -32.81 -31.88 13.38
N ILE A 877 -32.17 -32.88 12.77
CA ILE A 877 -32.09 -32.98 11.30
C ILE A 877 -33.50 -32.96 10.67
N LEU A 878 -34.49 -33.49 11.42
CA LEU A 878 -35.87 -33.63 10.98
C LEU A 878 -36.67 -32.33 11.02
N GLY A 879 -36.20 -31.25 11.66
CA GLY A 879 -36.95 -29.99 11.84
C GLY A 879 -38.42 -30.23 12.19
N ARG A 880 -38.77 -30.35 13.47
CA ARG A 880 -40.17 -30.62 13.86
C ARG A 880 -41.12 -29.63 13.16
N PRO A 881 -42.23 -30.12 12.58
CA PRO A 881 -43.10 -29.33 11.70
C PRO A 881 -43.65 -28.05 12.35
#